data_AF-A0A9W3PR33-F1
#
_entry.id   AF-A0A9W3PR33-F1
#
_cell.length_a   1.000
_cell.length_b   1.000
_cell.length_c   1.000
_cell.angle_alpha   90.00
_cell.angle_beta   90.00
_cell.angle_gamma   90.00
#
_symmetry.space_group_name_H-M   'P 1'
#
loop_
_entity.id
_entity.type
_entity.pdbx_description
1 polymer ?
#
loop_
_entity_poly.entity_id
_entity_poly.type
_entity_poly.pdbx_seq_one_letter_code
_entity_poly.pdbx_strand_id
1 'polypeptide(L)'
;MRLRLKLVSIHFIVLLMLSVSFVVYVPKEAYGSTTTLEGLGDISRYNAVVFGNHKAIGGDIEGAIAVQGDMDASGYTIVGAAAGTSNIVGEKWVDEGYPSLLLSGKFKKSREESFIIQNGIVVMTKESDPDRIIQSSYDRIVYKEKLEIDAKFNEFRNIVNQVSKNAGQYKTNTPIPNMSHGIGKDINNPNIYVSSELTGKINLDIRDVFLPNAKDKDFVVMYSNATEVTFKNGSILYDTNNIGRATDIVPTSQPYSPNSPFTELYGKVIWVFPNAKKITTEGYGVVGSVFAPNAVLETKGGSINGQAFVGAVQQTGGFEFHNFKFNWQHWNKPSTGKVKIKKVDSNNDNKKLVGAKFKIEDLNGKIVGELVTNEEGEAISKDLPIGNYTLVEKEAPKGYELSKDKIAVKVEKDAEVEIKIGNKKLPDPMGKMKLVKVDISDKNKKLAGAKFKIEDLNGKIVGELVTNEEGEAISKDLPIGNYTLVEKEAPKGYELSKDKIAVKVEKDAEVEIKIGNKKLPDPMGKMKLVKVDISDKNKKLAGAKFKIEDLNGKIVGELVTNEEGEAISKDLPIGNYTLVEKEAPKGYELSKDKIAVKVEKDAEVEIKIGNKKLPDPMGKMKLVKVDISDKNKKLAGAKFKIEDLNGKIVGELVTNEEGEVISKDLPIGNYTLVEVEAPKGYELLKDKITVKIEKDAEVEIKIGNKKLPDPMGKMKLVKVDISDKNKKLAGAKFHIEDAKGKVVGELITDEKGEMISKDLPIGNYTLVEIEAPKGYELLKDKIAVKIEKDTVVEIKIENKKLPDPTGQFEIEKVDDKDSELKLKGAVFQVLDKEGKELSRLITDEKGKVISNQLAIGKYTIKEIKAPNGYMLLRDPIEIEITEAVKTQKITVKNAKNNWVIPNTGGSGTTIFYVIGIMLMFGVLYFCKKNRIL
;
A
#
# COMPACT_ATOMS: atom_id res chain seq x y z
N MET A 1 42.40 6.75 67.17
CA MET A 1 41.62 7.49 66.15
C MET A 1 42.29 7.59 64.76
N ARG A 2 43.25 6.71 64.39
CA ARG A 2 43.87 6.66 63.05
C ARG A 2 43.57 5.40 62.23
N LEU A 3 42.87 4.41 62.80
CA LEU A 3 42.47 3.18 62.09
C LEU A 3 41.04 3.23 61.50
N ARG A 4 40.20 4.19 61.92
CA ARG A 4 38.82 4.33 61.38
C ARG A 4 38.70 5.25 60.15
N LEU A 5 39.78 5.95 59.76
CA LEU A 5 39.80 6.74 58.52
C LEU A 5 40.30 5.96 57.28
N LYS A 6 40.96 4.80 57.45
CA LYS A 6 41.46 3.99 56.32
C LYS A 6 40.44 3.01 55.74
N LEU A 7 39.47 2.53 56.53
CA LEU A 7 38.42 1.63 56.01
C LEU A 7 37.30 2.36 55.27
N VAL A 8 36.99 3.60 55.64
CA VAL A 8 35.98 4.42 54.95
C VAL A 8 36.51 4.89 53.59
N SER A 9 37.81 5.17 53.46
CA SER A 9 38.41 5.55 52.17
C SER A 9 38.47 4.39 51.17
N ILE A 10 38.72 3.15 51.60
CA ILE A 10 38.76 2.00 50.68
C ILE A 10 37.35 1.58 50.27
N HIS A 11 36.36 1.62 51.17
CA HIS A 11 34.98 1.36 50.77
C HIS A 11 34.41 2.50 49.94
N PHE A 12 34.80 3.76 50.14
CA PHE A 12 34.36 4.86 49.28
C PHE A 12 35.07 4.87 47.91
N ILE A 13 36.32 4.37 47.81
CA ILE A 13 37.04 4.21 46.52
C ILE A 13 36.59 2.95 45.79
N VAL A 14 36.29 1.86 46.49
CA VAL A 14 35.71 0.65 45.88
C VAL A 14 34.24 0.88 45.54
N LEU A 15 33.49 1.65 46.34
CA LEU A 15 32.14 2.11 45.98
C LEU A 15 32.20 3.16 44.88
N LEU A 16 33.19 4.07 44.82
CA LEU A 16 33.41 4.94 43.64
C LEU A 16 33.79 4.11 42.42
N MET A 17 34.68 3.12 42.52
CA MET A 17 35.05 2.27 41.38
C MET A 17 33.93 1.31 40.96
N LEU A 18 33.02 0.93 41.86
CA LEU A 18 31.78 0.19 41.58
C LEU A 18 30.61 1.11 41.20
N SER A 19 30.71 2.42 41.39
CA SER A 19 29.71 3.43 40.97
C SER A 19 30.18 4.32 39.81
N VAL A 20 31.44 4.16 39.40
CA VAL A 20 31.96 4.45 38.05
C VAL A 20 32.05 3.14 37.25
N SER A 21 31.17 2.16 37.55
CA SER A 21 30.55 1.45 36.44
C SER A 21 29.93 2.54 35.59
N PHE A 22 30.48 2.77 34.40
CA PHE A 22 29.88 3.65 33.39
C PHE A 22 28.44 3.17 33.20
N VAL A 23 27.52 3.74 33.97
CA VAL A 23 26.12 3.84 33.57
C VAL A 23 26.19 4.86 32.45
N VAL A 24 26.52 4.38 31.26
CA VAL A 24 26.24 5.12 30.03
C VAL A 24 24.74 5.34 30.11
N TYR A 25 24.33 6.56 30.41
CA TYR A 25 22.94 6.98 30.25
C TYR A 25 22.70 6.97 28.75
N VAL A 26 22.33 5.81 28.22
CA VAL A 26 22.00 5.63 26.81
C VAL A 26 20.62 6.27 26.63
N PRO A 27 20.49 7.37 25.87
CA PRO A 27 19.17 7.84 25.49
C PRO A 27 18.46 6.72 24.72
N LYS A 28 17.18 6.46 25.05
CA LYS A 28 16.37 5.36 24.49
C LYS A 28 16.33 5.33 22.95
N GLU A 29 16.68 6.42 22.28
CA GLU A 29 16.76 6.53 20.83
C GLU A 29 17.99 7.38 20.46
N ALA A 30 18.87 6.85 19.63
CA ALA A 30 19.86 7.67 18.92
C ALA A 30 19.15 8.31 17.71
N TYR A 31 19.11 9.65 17.65
CA TYR A 31 18.53 10.37 16.53
C TYR A 31 19.25 10.02 15.22
N GLY A 32 18.51 9.49 14.23
CA GLY A 32 19.00 9.28 12.86
C GLY A 32 19.46 7.86 12.48
N SER A 33 19.14 6.83 13.27
CA SER A 33 19.37 5.43 12.85
C SER A 33 18.28 4.96 11.88
N THR A 34 18.66 4.25 10.80
CA THR A 34 17.71 3.70 9.83
C THR A 34 17.18 2.36 10.32
N THR A 35 15.88 2.13 10.17
CA THR A 35 15.22 0.89 10.59
C THR A 35 15.20 -0.19 9.50
N THR A 36 15.64 0.13 8.29
CA THR A 36 15.61 -0.77 7.13
C THR A 36 17.00 -1.34 6.85
N LEU A 37 17.04 -2.65 6.58
CA LEU A 37 18.23 -3.32 6.08
C LEU A 37 18.39 -3.01 4.57
N GLU A 38 19.40 -2.23 4.20
CA GLU A 38 19.74 -1.88 2.81
C GLU A 38 20.44 -3.04 2.07
N GLY A 39 21.06 -3.96 2.81
CA GLY A 39 21.74 -5.14 2.29
C GLY A 39 22.78 -5.67 3.27
N LEU A 40 23.62 -6.63 2.85
CA LEU A 40 24.70 -7.17 3.72
C LEU A 40 25.97 -6.30 3.72
N GLY A 41 25.97 -5.16 3.05
CA GLY A 41 27.14 -4.28 2.92
C GLY A 41 28.24 -4.86 2.03
N ASP A 42 29.23 -4.02 1.75
CA ASP A 42 30.50 -4.44 1.17
C ASP A 42 31.59 -4.55 2.26
N ILE A 43 32.77 -5.01 1.87
CA ILE A 43 33.90 -5.23 2.78
C ILE A 43 34.39 -3.94 3.47
N SER A 44 34.15 -2.76 2.88
CA SER A 44 34.57 -1.47 3.44
C SER A 44 33.74 -1.04 4.65
N ARG A 45 32.60 -1.71 4.89
CA ARG A 45 31.71 -1.43 6.01
C ARG A 45 32.24 -1.95 7.33
N TYR A 46 32.92 -3.09 7.32
CA TYR A 46 33.20 -3.83 8.54
C TYR A 46 34.58 -3.48 9.09
N ASN A 47 34.65 -2.98 10.32
CA ASN A 47 35.90 -2.81 11.06
C ASN A 47 36.70 -4.11 11.09
N ALA A 48 36.01 -5.23 11.27
CA ALA A 48 36.61 -6.54 11.21
C ALA A 48 35.76 -7.51 10.39
N VAL A 49 36.42 -8.30 9.54
CA VAL A 49 35.86 -9.49 8.91
C VAL A 49 36.64 -10.68 9.41
N VAL A 50 35.96 -11.52 10.18
CA VAL A 50 36.49 -12.73 10.80
C VAL A 50 35.96 -13.92 10.00
N PHE A 51 36.82 -14.60 9.26
CA PHE A 51 36.41 -15.71 8.40
C PHE A 51 36.25 -17.06 9.14
N GLY A 52 36.24 -17.02 10.46
CA GLY A 52 36.11 -18.17 11.36
C GLY A 52 35.53 -17.69 12.68
N ASN A 53 35.95 -18.29 13.79
CA ASN A 53 35.33 -18.01 15.09
C ASN A 53 35.87 -16.73 15.73
N HIS A 54 35.01 -16.02 16.45
CA HIS A 54 35.36 -14.86 17.27
C HIS A 54 34.98 -15.14 18.72
N LYS A 55 35.98 -15.20 19.59
CA LYS A 55 35.80 -15.26 21.04
C LYS A 55 36.18 -13.91 21.66
N ALA A 56 35.21 -13.25 22.29
CA ALA A 56 35.37 -11.93 22.88
C ALA A 56 35.28 -11.99 24.41
N ILE A 57 36.43 -11.84 25.07
CA ILE A 57 36.60 -11.89 26.52
C ILE A 57 37.27 -10.59 26.98
N GLY A 58 36.51 -9.49 26.95
CA GLY A 58 36.99 -8.17 27.39
C GLY A 58 37.68 -7.40 26.27
N GLY A 59 36.91 -6.57 25.58
CA GLY A 59 37.35 -5.66 24.52
C GLY A 59 36.15 -5.09 23.75
N ASP A 60 36.39 -4.02 23.00
CA ASP A 60 35.34 -3.27 22.32
C ASP A 60 35.51 -3.27 20.79
N ILE A 61 34.41 -3.16 20.06
CA ILE A 61 34.37 -2.99 18.61
C ILE A 61 33.61 -1.70 18.32
N GLU A 62 34.34 -0.66 17.92
CA GLU A 62 33.75 0.64 17.62
C GLU A 62 33.21 0.68 16.19
N GLY A 63 32.11 0.00 15.87
CA GLY A 63 31.52 -0.02 14.53
C GLY A 63 30.96 -1.39 14.15
N ALA A 64 31.16 -1.80 12.90
CA ALA A 64 30.57 -3.03 12.37
C ALA A 64 31.57 -4.21 12.33
N ILE A 65 31.07 -5.43 12.56
CA ILE A 65 31.85 -6.67 12.44
C ILE A 65 31.09 -7.76 11.69
N ALA A 66 31.80 -8.51 10.85
CA ALA A 66 31.29 -9.69 10.17
C ALA A 66 32.03 -10.94 10.67
N VAL A 67 31.30 -11.93 11.18
CA VAL A 67 31.84 -13.20 11.68
C VAL A 67 31.24 -14.38 10.91
N GLN A 68 32.09 -15.11 10.18
CA GLN A 68 31.66 -16.27 9.40
C GLN A 68 31.42 -17.49 10.29
N GLY A 69 32.24 -17.67 11.33
CA GLY A 69 32.12 -18.76 12.29
C GLY A 69 31.24 -18.40 13.48
N ASP A 70 31.45 -19.11 14.58
CA ASP A 70 30.72 -18.87 15.84
C ASP A 70 31.23 -17.61 16.54
N MET A 71 30.31 -16.88 17.17
CA MET A 71 30.61 -15.72 18.00
C MET A 71 30.34 -16.05 19.48
N ASP A 72 31.40 -16.12 20.26
CA ASP A 72 31.36 -16.33 21.71
C ASP A 72 31.66 -15.02 22.44
N ALA A 73 30.59 -14.30 22.81
CA ALA A 73 30.60 -13.08 23.61
C ALA A 73 30.28 -13.38 25.09
N SER A 74 30.83 -14.47 25.62
CA SER A 74 30.64 -14.85 27.04
C SER A 74 31.39 -13.97 28.05
N GLY A 75 32.35 -13.14 27.61
CA GLY A 75 32.91 -12.05 28.42
C GLY A 75 32.22 -10.71 28.11
N TYR A 76 32.68 -9.60 28.68
CA TYR A 76 32.14 -8.27 28.33
C TYR A 76 32.65 -7.83 26.95
N THR A 77 31.72 -7.55 26.03
CA THR A 77 32.02 -7.05 24.67
C THR A 77 30.96 -6.04 24.25
N ILE A 78 31.36 -4.84 23.83
CA ILE A 78 30.47 -3.87 23.19
C ILE A 78 30.70 -3.89 21.68
N VAL A 79 29.64 -4.02 20.90
CA VAL A 79 29.65 -3.78 19.45
C VAL A 79 28.89 -2.47 19.19
N GLY A 80 29.61 -1.38 18.97
CA GLY A 80 29.04 -0.03 18.87
C GLY A 80 28.31 0.20 17.54
N ALA A 81 27.06 0.67 17.59
CA ALA A 81 26.33 1.10 16.40
C ALA A 81 25.37 2.30 16.63
N ALA A 82 25.66 3.23 17.54
CA ALA A 82 24.83 4.42 17.68
C ALA A 82 25.42 5.60 16.91
N ALA A 83 24.70 6.08 15.91
CA ALA A 83 24.97 7.39 15.32
C ALA A 83 24.98 8.45 16.44
N GLY A 84 26.12 9.11 16.66
CA GLY A 84 26.22 10.26 17.56
C GLY A 84 26.58 9.99 19.02
N THR A 85 26.94 8.77 19.43
CA THR A 85 27.65 8.56 20.70
C THR A 85 29.13 8.85 20.53
N SER A 86 29.76 9.48 21.52
CA SER A 86 31.17 9.83 21.52
C SER A 86 32.05 8.59 21.63
N ASN A 87 32.30 7.88 20.52
CA ASN A 87 33.43 6.94 20.46
C ASN A 87 34.69 7.79 20.61
N ILE A 88 35.41 7.59 21.71
CA ILE A 88 36.49 8.50 22.11
C ILE A 88 37.68 8.38 21.13
N VAL A 89 37.78 7.29 20.34
CA VAL A 89 38.91 7.03 19.42
C VAL A 89 38.47 6.38 18.10
N GLY A 90 37.80 7.15 17.23
CA GLY A 90 37.32 6.66 15.93
C GLY A 90 36.82 7.79 15.02
N GLU A 91 36.61 7.52 13.73
CA GLU A 91 35.71 8.38 12.94
C GLU A 91 34.25 8.11 13.34
N LYS A 92 33.42 9.17 13.34
CA LYS A 92 31.99 9.06 13.66
C LYS A 92 31.35 7.99 12.78
N TRP A 93 30.82 6.93 13.40
CA TRP A 93 30.07 5.92 12.67
C TRP A 93 28.76 6.53 12.14
N VAL A 94 28.51 6.33 10.85
CA VAL A 94 27.26 6.72 10.18
C VAL A 94 26.44 5.45 9.98
N ASP A 95 25.22 5.43 10.52
CA ASP A 95 24.28 4.35 10.23
C ASP A 95 23.77 4.52 8.79
N GLU A 96 24.10 3.56 7.95
CA GLU A 96 23.73 3.52 6.53
C GLU A 96 22.83 2.31 6.21
N GLY A 97 22.26 1.66 7.24
CA GLY A 97 21.32 0.55 7.07
C GLY A 97 21.95 -0.79 6.72
N TYR A 98 23.24 -0.92 7.00
CA TYR A 98 23.99 -2.17 6.88
C TYR A 98 24.18 -2.83 8.26
N PRO A 99 24.53 -4.13 8.29
CA PRO A 99 24.68 -4.85 9.54
C PRO A 99 25.81 -4.28 10.39
N SER A 100 25.53 -4.04 11.67
CA SER A 100 26.55 -3.82 12.71
C SER A 100 27.16 -5.14 13.16
N LEU A 101 26.37 -6.22 13.09
CA LEU A 101 26.84 -7.59 13.21
C LEU A 101 26.29 -8.41 12.05
N LEU A 102 27.16 -8.99 11.23
CA LEU A 102 26.82 -10.02 10.24
C LEU A 102 27.37 -11.37 10.72
N LEU A 103 26.51 -12.36 10.97
CA LEU A 103 26.90 -13.63 11.59
C LEU A 103 26.36 -14.86 10.82
N SER A 104 27.25 -15.77 10.42
CA SER A 104 26.85 -17.06 9.80
C SER A 104 26.85 -18.25 10.78
N GLY A 105 27.67 -18.21 11.84
CA GLY A 105 27.75 -19.27 12.87
C GLY A 105 26.84 -19.02 14.07
N LYS A 106 26.99 -19.84 15.11
CA LYS A 106 26.19 -19.74 16.34
C LYS A 106 26.64 -18.59 17.22
N PHE A 107 25.68 -17.93 17.85
CA PHE A 107 25.93 -16.93 18.86
C PHE A 107 25.86 -17.52 20.26
N LYS A 108 26.78 -17.11 21.14
CA LYS A 108 26.80 -17.48 22.55
C LYS A 108 27.11 -16.25 23.42
N LYS A 109 26.33 -16.06 24.49
CA LYS A 109 26.61 -15.12 25.58
C LYS A 109 26.37 -15.80 26.92
N SER A 110 27.02 -15.31 27.98
CA SER A 110 26.91 -15.90 29.32
C SER A 110 25.86 -15.19 30.19
N ARG A 111 25.61 -13.90 29.92
CA ARG A 111 24.63 -13.03 30.61
C ARG A 111 24.11 -11.98 29.62
N GLU A 112 23.03 -11.28 29.95
CA GLU A 112 22.44 -10.27 29.05
C GLU A 112 23.39 -9.10 28.78
N GLU A 113 24.09 -8.64 29.81
CA GLU A 113 25.02 -7.50 29.77
C GLU A 113 26.38 -7.79 29.11
N SER A 114 26.63 -9.04 28.72
CA SER A 114 27.94 -9.45 28.18
C SER A 114 28.11 -9.05 26.71
N PHE A 115 27.01 -8.75 26.02
CA PHE A 115 27.03 -8.30 24.63
C PHE A 115 25.99 -7.18 24.41
N ILE A 116 26.44 -6.04 23.89
CA ILE A 116 25.59 -4.87 23.64
C ILE A 116 25.79 -4.40 22.20
N ILE A 117 24.70 -4.30 21.42
CA ILE A 117 24.67 -3.56 20.16
C ILE A 117 23.81 -2.32 20.33
N GLN A 118 24.41 -1.14 20.21
CA GLN A 118 23.67 0.11 20.40
C GLN A 118 22.94 0.50 19.10
N ASN A 119 21.63 0.32 18.96
CA ASN A 119 20.84 0.76 17.80
C ASN A 119 21.34 0.23 16.42
N GLY A 120 22.01 -0.91 16.40
CA GLY A 120 22.53 -1.55 15.19
C GLY A 120 21.57 -2.56 14.58
N ILE A 121 21.89 -3.02 13.36
CA ILE A 121 21.20 -4.15 12.73
C ILE A 121 22.06 -5.40 12.88
N VAL A 122 21.48 -6.46 13.43
CA VAL A 122 22.07 -7.80 13.48
C VAL A 122 21.50 -8.60 12.33
N VAL A 123 22.35 -9.04 11.41
CA VAL A 123 21.97 -9.97 10.35
C VAL A 123 22.59 -11.33 10.61
N MET A 124 21.75 -12.36 10.65
CA MET A 124 22.20 -13.71 10.93
C MET A 124 21.28 -14.78 10.35
N THR A 125 21.66 -16.06 10.45
CA THR A 125 20.74 -17.16 10.14
C THR A 125 19.79 -17.43 11.30
N LYS A 126 18.63 -18.05 11.05
CA LYS A 126 17.73 -18.47 12.14
C LYS A 126 18.41 -19.49 13.08
N GLU A 127 19.26 -20.35 12.55
CA GLU A 127 19.98 -21.37 13.31
C GLU A 127 21.12 -20.80 14.17
N SER A 128 21.58 -19.60 13.83
CA SER A 128 22.62 -18.89 14.56
C SER A 128 22.15 -18.41 15.95
N ASP A 129 20.83 -18.30 16.16
CA ASP A 129 20.22 -17.83 17.42
C ASP A 129 18.97 -18.66 17.80
N PRO A 130 19.15 -19.96 18.12
CA PRO A 130 18.03 -20.88 18.29
C PRO A 130 17.11 -20.50 19.46
N ASP A 131 17.66 -19.90 20.52
CA ASP A 131 16.93 -19.54 21.74
C ASP A 131 16.68 -18.02 21.87
N ARG A 132 16.86 -17.24 20.79
CA ARG A 132 16.75 -15.77 20.79
C ARG A 132 17.68 -15.09 21.81
N ILE A 133 18.85 -15.68 22.01
CA ILE A 133 19.89 -15.29 22.95
C ILE A 133 20.41 -13.88 22.63
N ILE A 134 20.48 -13.45 21.36
CA ILE A 134 21.01 -12.11 21.04
C ILE A 134 20.15 -11.00 21.62
N GLN A 135 18.82 -11.18 21.68
CA GLN A 135 17.84 -10.12 21.94
C GLN A 135 18.20 -9.20 23.13
N SER A 136 18.68 -7.99 22.83
CA SER A 136 18.82 -6.87 23.77
C SER A 136 17.77 -5.78 23.51
N SER A 137 17.68 -4.79 24.39
CA SER A 137 16.73 -3.67 24.27
C SER A 137 17.01 -2.72 23.09
N TYR A 138 18.12 -2.91 22.37
CA TYR A 138 18.60 -2.02 21.30
C TYR A 138 18.91 -2.73 19.98
N ASP A 139 18.64 -4.04 19.89
CA ASP A 139 19.01 -4.84 18.73
C ASP A 139 17.87 -4.95 17.72
N ARG A 140 18.22 -4.82 16.44
CA ARG A 140 17.30 -5.10 15.32
C ARG A 140 17.77 -6.35 14.61
N ILE A 141 17.17 -7.48 14.96
CA ILE A 141 17.55 -8.79 14.39
C ILE A 141 16.81 -9.01 13.07
N VAL A 142 17.56 -9.27 12.00
CA VAL A 142 17.07 -9.65 10.68
C VAL A 142 17.64 -11.00 10.31
N TYR A 143 16.78 -11.97 10.09
CA TYR A 143 17.19 -13.31 9.67
C TYR A 143 17.32 -13.40 8.15
N LYS A 144 18.44 -13.97 7.68
CA LYS A 144 18.73 -14.23 6.27
C LYS A 144 19.08 -15.71 6.04
N GLU A 145 18.98 -16.14 4.78
CA GLU A 145 19.34 -17.49 4.38
C GLU A 145 20.85 -17.70 4.51
N LYS A 146 21.26 -18.88 4.98
CA LYS A 146 22.68 -19.21 5.18
C LYS A 146 23.50 -19.04 3.89
N LEU A 147 22.94 -19.46 2.76
CA LEU A 147 23.58 -19.31 1.45
C LEU A 147 23.85 -17.84 1.07
N GLU A 148 22.97 -16.91 1.44
CA GLU A 148 23.15 -15.48 1.15
C GLU A 148 24.33 -14.89 1.95
N ILE A 149 24.40 -15.22 3.25
CA ILE A 149 25.48 -14.79 4.14
C ILE A 149 26.81 -15.46 3.73
N ASP A 150 26.81 -16.75 3.44
CA ASP A 150 28.01 -17.49 3.04
C ASP A 150 28.55 -16.99 1.68
N ALA A 151 27.66 -16.66 0.73
CA ALA A 151 28.07 -16.03 -0.53
C ALA A 151 28.77 -14.68 -0.29
N LYS A 152 28.28 -13.88 0.66
CA LYS A 152 28.90 -12.61 1.04
C LYS A 152 30.28 -12.80 1.69
N PHE A 153 30.45 -13.80 2.56
CA PHE A 153 31.78 -14.11 3.11
C PHE A 153 32.74 -14.65 2.04
N ASN A 154 32.25 -15.40 1.06
CA ASN A 154 33.07 -15.83 -0.08
C ASN A 154 33.53 -14.63 -0.92
N GLU A 155 32.65 -13.64 -1.15
CA GLU A 155 33.02 -12.36 -1.79
C GLU A 155 34.11 -11.64 -1.00
N PHE A 156 33.93 -11.46 0.31
CA PHE A 156 34.94 -10.82 1.17
C PHE A 156 36.27 -11.55 1.14
N ARG A 157 36.25 -12.89 1.21
CA ARG A 157 37.44 -13.73 1.17
C ARG A 157 38.17 -13.58 -0.16
N ASN A 158 37.44 -13.52 -1.28
CA ASN A 158 38.03 -13.30 -2.59
C ASN A 158 38.71 -11.93 -2.70
N ILE A 159 38.08 -10.87 -2.18
CA ILE A 159 38.67 -9.53 -2.15
C ILE A 159 39.97 -9.52 -1.34
N VAL A 160 39.96 -10.11 -0.13
CA VAL A 160 41.15 -10.17 0.75
C VAL A 160 42.27 -11.00 0.14
N ASN A 161 41.93 -12.12 -0.51
CA ASN A 161 42.91 -12.93 -1.24
C ASN A 161 43.51 -12.15 -2.42
N GLN A 162 42.70 -11.34 -3.12
CA GLN A 162 43.19 -10.50 -4.21
C GLN A 162 44.09 -9.37 -3.70
N VAL A 163 43.72 -8.70 -2.59
CA VAL A 163 44.58 -7.74 -1.88
C VAL A 163 45.92 -8.37 -1.54
N SER A 164 45.89 -9.58 -0.97
CA SER A 164 47.09 -10.31 -0.59
C SER A 164 47.97 -10.65 -1.80
N LYS A 165 47.37 -11.09 -2.90
CA LYS A 165 48.05 -11.38 -4.16
C LYS A 165 48.66 -10.12 -4.79
N ASN A 166 47.96 -8.98 -4.75
CA ASN A 166 48.44 -7.72 -5.30
C ASN A 166 49.59 -7.16 -4.45
N ALA A 167 49.43 -7.13 -3.13
CA ALA A 167 50.46 -6.69 -2.20
C ALA A 167 51.77 -7.48 -2.35
N GLY A 168 51.68 -8.79 -2.59
CA GLY A 168 52.85 -9.65 -2.80
C GLY A 168 53.61 -9.41 -4.12
N GLN A 169 53.04 -8.63 -5.04
CA GLN A 169 53.72 -8.23 -6.28
C GLN A 169 54.57 -6.97 -6.10
N TYR A 170 54.26 -6.13 -5.10
CA TYR A 170 55.02 -4.92 -4.85
C TYR A 170 56.40 -5.24 -4.29
N LYS A 171 57.41 -4.56 -4.82
CA LYS A 171 58.81 -4.72 -4.45
C LYS A 171 59.51 -3.39 -4.59
N THR A 172 60.38 -3.07 -3.64
CA THR A 172 61.31 -1.95 -3.75
C THR A 172 62.73 -2.47 -3.91
N ASN A 173 63.51 -1.80 -4.76
CA ASN A 173 64.98 -1.91 -4.82
C ASN A 173 65.67 -0.63 -4.31
N THR A 174 64.89 0.36 -3.86
CA THR A 174 65.38 1.65 -3.35
C THR A 174 64.78 1.95 -1.97
N PRO A 175 65.17 1.19 -0.92
CA PRO A 175 64.79 1.52 0.45
C PRO A 175 65.20 2.95 0.82
N ILE A 176 64.33 3.66 1.53
CA ILE A 176 64.64 4.98 2.08
C ILE A 176 65.53 4.79 3.30
N PRO A 177 66.70 5.46 3.37
CA PRO A 177 67.59 5.32 4.52
C PRO A 177 66.89 5.60 5.85
N ASN A 178 67.28 4.85 6.89
CA ASN A 178 66.77 4.92 8.26
C ASN A 178 65.30 4.51 8.48
N MET A 179 64.52 4.21 7.43
CA MET A 179 63.15 3.72 7.59
C MET A 179 63.13 2.24 7.98
N SER A 180 62.15 1.83 8.79
CA SER A 180 62.05 0.44 9.23
C SER A 180 61.79 -0.49 8.06
N HIS A 181 62.23 -1.75 8.18
CA HIS A 181 61.88 -2.85 7.27
C HIS A 181 62.20 -2.65 5.78
N GLY A 182 63.18 -1.78 5.47
CA GLY A 182 63.57 -1.46 4.11
C GLY A 182 62.43 -0.82 3.30
N ILE A 183 61.57 -0.01 3.92
CA ILE A 183 60.48 0.67 3.21
C ILE A 183 61.05 1.58 2.13
N GLY A 184 60.57 1.42 0.90
CA GLY A 184 60.95 2.26 -0.23
C GLY A 184 59.87 2.29 -1.30
N LYS A 185 60.10 3.07 -2.36
CA LYS A 185 59.13 3.19 -3.47
C LYS A 185 59.03 1.86 -4.21
N ASP A 186 57.81 1.42 -4.49
CA ASP A 186 57.61 0.27 -5.36
C ASP A 186 58.21 0.54 -6.76
N ILE A 187 58.81 -0.51 -7.35
CA ILE A 187 59.50 -0.43 -8.63
C ILE A 187 58.55 -0.04 -9.76
N ASN A 188 57.29 -0.51 -9.71
CA ASN A 188 56.32 -0.35 -10.78
C ASN A 188 55.27 0.73 -10.48
N ASN A 189 55.11 1.11 -9.21
CA ASN A 189 54.16 2.11 -8.77
C ASN A 189 54.78 3.10 -7.76
N PRO A 190 55.27 4.28 -8.21
CA PRO A 190 55.93 5.25 -7.33
C PRO A 190 55.01 5.92 -6.29
N ASN A 191 53.69 5.70 -6.37
CA ASN A 191 52.73 6.14 -5.36
C ASN A 191 52.62 5.17 -4.18
N ILE A 192 53.22 3.98 -4.28
CA ILE A 192 53.19 2.97 -3.23
C ILE A 192 54.57 2.91 -2.58
N TYR A 193 54.57 2.92 -1.26
CA TYR A 193 55.69 2.42 -0.48
C TYR A 193 55.48 0.95 -0.14
N VAL A 194 56.55 0.18 -0.17
CA VAL A 194 56.52 -1.24 0.17
C VAL A 194 57.76 -1.64 0.97
N SER A 195 57.59 -2.53 1.95
CA SER A 195 58.69 -3.11 2.75
C SER A 195 59.44 -4.20 1.98
N SER A 196 60.78 -4.23 2.03
CA SER A 196 61.58 -5.31 1.43
C SER A 196 62.10 -6.36 2.42
N GLU A 197 62.18 -6.05 3.71
CA GLU A 197 62.89 -6.89 4.71
C GLU A 197 61.99 -7.79 5.57
N LEU A 198 60.69 -7.79 5.30
CA LEU A 198 59.71 -8.58 6.06
C LEU A 198 59.49 -9.98 5.49
N THR A 199 59.86 -10.23 4.23
CA THR A 199 59.68 -11.54 3.56
C THR A 199 60.84 -12.49 3.89
N GLY A 200 60.55 -13.79 4.00
CA GLY A 200 61.53 -14.86 4.28
C GLY A 200 61.67 -15.24 5.76
N LYS A 201 60.87 -14.64 6.64
CA LYS A 201 60.87 -14.93 8.09
C LYS A 201 59.76 -15.93 8.43
N ILE A 202 60.02 -16.87 9.33
CA ILE A 202 58.99 -17.79 9.85
C ILE A 202 58.20 -17.09 10.95
N ASN A 203 58.91 -16.48 11.91
CA ASN A 203 58.37 -15.67 13.00
C ASN A 203 58.78 -14.21 12.80
N LEU A 204 57.82 -13.29 12.90
CA LEU A 204 58.04 -11.87 12.70
C LEU A 204 57.60 -11.06 13.92
N ASP A 205 58.56 -10.43 14.58
CA ASP A 205 58.30 -9.44 15.64
C ASP A 205 58.32 -8.03 15.06
N ILE A 206 57.24 -7.28 15.29
CA ILE A 206 57.06 -5.90 14.86
C ILE A 206 57.05 -5.01 16.10
N ARG A 207 57.97 -4.06 16.16
CA ARG A 207 58.11 -3.02 17.19
C ARG A 207 58.75 -1.79 16.59
N ASP A 208 58.46 -0.61 17.12
CA ASP A 208 59.10 0.66 16.77
C ASP A 208 59.28 0.89 15.26
N VAL A 209 58.14 1.01 14.56
CA VAL A 209 58.13 1.10 13.09
C VAL A 209 58.24 2.56 12.67
N PHE A 210 59.30 2.87 11.93
CA PHE A 210 59.56 4.19 11.42
C PHE A 210 59.17 4.31 9.94
N LEU A 211 58.20 5.18 9.67
CA LEU A 211 57.58 5.38 8.36
C LEU A 211 58.07 6.68 7.69
N PRO A 212 58.32 6.66 6.36
CA PRO A 212 58.60 7.86 5.59
C PRO A 212 57.33 8.70 5.37
N ASN A 213 57.47 9.98 5.02
CA ASN A 213 56.33 10.83 4.63
C ASN A 213 55.49 10.15 3.54
N ALA A 214 54.24 9.83 3.86
CA ALA A 214 53.28 9.17 3.00
C ALA A 214 52.19 10.12 2.46
N LYS A 215 52.38 11.44 2.57
CA LYS A 215 51.35 12.43 2.18
C LYS A 215 50.97 12.31 0.70
N ASP A 216 51.97 12.19 -0.16
CA ASP A 216 51.83 12.03 -1.62
C ASP A 216 51.72 10.56 -2.07
N LYS A 217 51.55 9.64 -1.11
CA LYS A 217 51.41 8.20 -1.37
C LYS A 217 49.98 7.74 -1.23
N ASP A 218 49.64 6.75 -2.04
CA ASP A 218 48.39 6.02 -1.96
C ASP A 218 48.44 5.05 -0.78
N PHE A 219 49.53 4.26 -0.66
CA PHE A 219 49.68 3.25 0.38
C PHE A 219 51.11 3.06 0.87
N VAL A 220 51.22 2.55 2.10
CA VAL A 220 52.43 1.96 2.68
C VAL A 220 52.15 0.48 2.97
N VAL A 221 52.71 -0.40 2.15
CA VAL A 221 52.45 -1.84 2.14
C VAL A 221 53.52 -2.58 2.92
N MET A 222 53.14 -3.15 4.05
CA MET A 222 53.97 -4.03 4.87
C MET A 222 53.63 -5.48 4.53
N TYR A 223 54.40 -6.10 3.62
CA TYR A 223 54.12 -7.45 3.14
C TYR A 223 55.08 -8.48 3.73
N SER A 224 54.55 -9.56 4.32
CA SER A 224 55.35 -10.70 4.79
C SER A 224 54.67 -12.03 4.50
N ASN A 225 55.47 -13.05 4.23
CA ASN A 225 55.03 -14.44 4.12
C ASN A 225 55.22 -15.24 5.43
N ALA A 226 55.45 -14.57 6.57
CA ALA A 226 55.61 -15.21 7.87
C ALA A 226 54.39 -16.01 8.31
N THR A 227 54.63 -17.08 9.06
CA THR A 227 53.58 -17.95 9.61
C THR A 227 53.10 -17.46 10.98
N GLU A 228 53.95 -16.77 11.74
CA GLU A 228 53.60 -16.13 13.01
C GLU A 228 54.06 -14.67 13.02
N VAL A 229 53.18 -13.77 13.47
CA VAL A 229 53.47 -12.33 13.58
C VAL A 229 53.11 -11.85 14.98
N THR A 230 53.99 -11.08 15.62
CA THR A 230 53.73 -10.46 16.93
C THR A 230 53.94 -8.95 16.85
N PHE A 231 52.91 -8.17 17.12
CA PHE A 231 53.01 -6.74 17.37
C PHE A 231 53.34 -6.52 18.86
N LYS A 232 54.61 -6.24 19.14
CA LYS A 232 55.13 -6.01 20.49
C LYS A 232 54.99 -4.54 20.87
N ASN A 233 55.01 -4.24 22.18
CA ASN A 233 55.05 -2.86 22.69
C ASN A 233 56.11 -2.02 21.96
N GLY A 234 55.70 -0.83 21.49
CA GLY A 234 56.52 0.08 20.70
C GLY A 234 55.70 1.28 20.18
N SER A 235 56.27 2.08 19.29
CA SER A 235 55.60 3.24 18.67
C SER A 235 55.67 3.24 17.14
N ILE A 236 54.76 3.98 16.49
CA ILE A 236 54.90 4.34 15.08
C ILE A 236 55.55 5.72 15.02
N LEU A 237 56.75 5.79 14.44
CA LEU A 237 57.49 7.03 14.21
C LEU A 237 57.21 7.51 12.78
N TYR A 238 57.07 8.82 12.58
CA TYR A 238 56.72 9.37 11.26
C TYR A 238 57.59 10.56 10.85
N ASP A 239 58.10 10.54 9.62
CA ASP A 239 58.84 11.66 9.03
C ASP A 239 57.90 12.57 8.23
N THR A 240 57.18 13.45 8.92
CA THR A 240 56.27 14.44 8.30
C THR A 240 56.98 15.46 7.41
N ASN A 241 58.30 15.65 7.52
CA ASN A 241 59.04 16.73 6.85
C ASN A 241 60.04 16.24 5.79
N ASN A 242 60.10 14.94 5.50
CA ASN A 242 61.04 14.34 4.54
C ASN A 242 62.53 14.60 4.86
N ILE A 243 62.89 14.64 6.15
CA ILE A 243 64.26 14.95 6.59
C ILE A 243 65.09 13.69 6.93
N GLY A 244 64.55 12.49 6.71
CA GLY A 244 65.23 11.21 6.95
C GLY A 244 65.34 10.81 8.42
N ARG A 245 64.56 11.46 9.31
CA ARG A 245 64.44 11.16 10.75
C ARG A 245 63.02 11.42 11.24
N ALA A 246 62.63 10.76 12.33
CA ALA A 246 61.30 10.93 12.92
C ALA A 246 61.10 12.39 13.34
N THR A 247 60.03 13.00 12.86
CA THR A 247 59.61 14.36 13.24
C THR A 247 58.33 14.35 14.06
N ASP A 248 57.62 13.22 14.08
CA ASP A 248 56.43 13.02 14.88
C ASP A 248 56.33 11.57 15.41
N ILE A 249 55.56 11.39 16.48
CA ILE A 249 55.17 10.10 17.04
C ILE A 249 53.66 9.97 16.84
N VAL A 250 53.22 8.92 16.13
CA VAL A 250 51.81 8.77 15.79
C VAL A 250 51.01 8.36 17.03
N PRO A 251 50.04 9.17 17.49
CA PRO A 251 49.28 8.89 18.71
C PRO A 251 48.11 7.94 18.42
N THR A 252 48.29 6.65 18.71
CA THR A 252 47.30 5.58 18.42
C THR A 252 46.09 5.55 19.35
N SER A 253 46.01 6.47 20.31
CA SER A 253 44.91 6.58 21.29
C SER A 253 44.24 7.96 21.28
N GLN A 254 44.51 8.82 20.29
CA GLN A 254 43.88 10.13 20.18
C GLN A 254 42.58 10.08 19.37
N PRO A 255 41.57 10.91 19.71
CA PRO A 255 40.38 11.08 18.88
C PRO A 255 40.73 11.50 17.45
N TYR A 256 39.86 11.18 16.49
CA TYR A 256 40.04 11.58 15.10
C TYR A 256 40.29 13.10 14.96
N SER A 257 41.36 13.45 14.25
CA SER A 257 41.74 14.83 13.97
C SER A 257 42.19 14.99 12.51
N PRO A 258 41.46 15.76 11.67
CA PRO A 258 41.60 15.75 10.21
C PRO A 258 43.00 16.12 9.67
N ASN A 259 43.87 16.71 10.50
CA ASN A 259 45.23 17.12 10.12
C ASN A 259 46.32 16.48 10.99
N SER A 260 46.04 15.34 11.62
CA SER A 260 47.03 14.62 12.44
C SER A 260 47.84 13.59 11.62
N PRO A 261 49.09 13.28 12.02
CA PRO A 261 49.87 12.17 11.47
C PRO A 261 49.10 10.85 11.45
N PHE A 262 48.29 10.61 12.47
CA PHE A 262 47.46 9.42 12.60
C PHE A 262 46.39 9.37 11.50
N THR A 263 45.65 10.46 11.29
CA THR A 263 44.64 10.57 10.23
C THR A 263 45.23 10.43 8.84
N GLU A 264 46.47 10.90 8.64
CA GLU A 264 47.17 10.73 7.37
C GLU A 264 47.49 9.26 7.06
N LEU A 265 47.72 8.43 8.08
CA LEU A 265 48.28 7.09 7.94
C LEU A 265 47.26 5.95 8.05
N TYR A 266 46.22 6.04 8.88
CA TYR A 266 45.33 4.90 9.16
C TYR A 266 44.72 4.29 7.88
N GLY A 267 44.42 5.13 6.87
CA GLY A 267 43.78 4.70 5.62
C GLY A 267 44.77 4.18 4.57
N LYS A 268 46.07 4.45 4.78
CA LYS A 268 47.16 4.22 3.81
C LYS A 268 48.09 3.08 4.21
N VAL A 269 48.32 2.87 5.50
CA VAL A 269 49.18 1.79 5.99
C VAL A 269 48.41 0.49 5.94
N ILE A 270 49.03 -0.56 5.38
CA ILE A 270 48.49 -1.91 5.45
C ILE A 270 49.54 -2.94 5.82
N TRP A 271 49.08 -3.96 6.54
CA TRP A 271 49.84 -5.11 6.99
C TRP A 271 49.28 -6.35 6.33
N VAL A 272 50.05 -7.00 5.46
CA VAL A 272 49.57 -8.08 4.59
C VAL A 272 50.35 -9.36 4.85
N PHE A 273 49.67 -10.34 5.44
CA PHE A 273 50.22 -11.59 5.95
C PHE A 273 49.42 -12.81 5.45
N PRO A 274 49.48 -13.14 4.15
CA PRO A 274 48.65 -14.20 3.56
C PRO A 274 48.86 -15.59 4.17
N ASN A 275 50.08 -15.86 4.63
CA ASN A 275 50.51 -17.16 5.15
C ASN A 275 50.41 -17.27 6.69
N ALA A 276 50.14 -16.16 7.38
CA ALA A 276 50.08 -16.16 8.83
C ALA A 276 48.99 -17.11 9.32
N LYS A 277 49.35 -17.92 10.31
CA LYS A 277 48.46 -18.79 11.08
C LYS A 277 48.15 -18.20 12.45
N LYS A 278 49.03 -17.33 12.94
CA LYS A 278 48.88 -16.64 14.22
C LYS A 278 49.36 -15.19 14.12
N ILE A 279 48.55 -14.27 14.66
CA ILE A 279 48.93 -12.89 14.92
C ILE A 279 48.72 -12.62 16.41
N THR A 280 49.70 -12.03 17.08
CA THR A 280 49.59 -11.64 18.49
C THR A 280 49.75 -10.14 18.66
N THR A 281 48.91 -9.49 19.48
CA THR A 281 49.15 -8.11 19.95
C THR A 281 49.48 -8.10 21.44
N GLU A 282 50.51 -7.36 21.83
CA GLU A 282 50.95 -7.24 23.24
C GLU A 282 50.83 -5.81 23.74
N GLY A 283 49.61 -5.22 23.68
CA GLY A 283 49.38 -3.83 24.08
C GLY A 283 49.68 -2.79 22.99
N TYR A 284 50.12 -3.23 21.80
CA TYR A 284 50.50 -2.36 20.69
C TYR A 284 49.27 -1.83 19.93
N GLY A 285 49.22 -0.51 19.71
CA GLY A 285 48.25 0.13 18.81
C GLY A 285 48.72 0.03 17.37
N VAL A 286 48.12 -0.85 16.57
CA VAL A 286 48.44 -1.02 15.15
C VAL A 286 47.81 0.14 14.36
N VAL A 287 48.60 0.87 13.58
CA VAL A 287 48.10 1.86 12.60
C VAL A 287 47.93 1.18 11.25
N GLY A 288 46.75 1.32 10.65
CA GLY A 288 46.46 0.75 9.35
C GLY A 288 45.71 -0.58 9.39
N SER A 289 45.35 -1.06 8.21
CA SER A 289 44.53 -2.28 8.05
C SER A 289 45.37 -3.56 8.02
N VAL A 290 44.88 -4.62 8.63
CA VAL A 290 45.55 -5.93 8.71
C VAL A 290 44.83 -6.96 7.84
N PHE A 291 45.52 -7.52 6.86
CA PHE A 291 45.04 -8.57 5.95
C PHE A 291 45.77 -9.89 6.25
N ALA A 292 45.12 -10.78 7.00
CA ALA A 292 45.67 -12.08 7.40
C ALA A 292 44.56 -13.15 7.45
N PRO A 293 43.94 -13.50 6.31
CA PRO A 293 42.67 -14.24 6.23
C PRO A 293 42.69 -15.67 6.80
N ASN A 294 43.87 -16.17 7.17
CA ASN A 294 44.11 -17.51 7.67
C ASN A 294 44.64 -17.53 9.12
N ALA A 295 44.84 -16.36 9.73
CA ALA A 295 45.46 -16.24 11.04
C ALA A 295 44.43 -16.17 12.16
N VAL A 296 44.76 -16.80 13.29
CA VAL A 296 44.11 -16.51 14.58
C VAL A 296 44.76 -15.25 15.16
N LEU A 297 43.98 -14.20 15.37
CA LEU A 297 44.40 -12.98 16.06
C LEU A 297 44.19 -13.16 17.57
N GLU A 298 45.28 -13.34 18.31
CA GLU A 298 45.31 -13.39 19.77
C GLU A 298 45.71 -12.02 20.33
N THR A 299 44.86 -11.43 21.15
CA THR A 299 45.11 -10.06 21.65
C THR A 299 45.34 -10.07 23.14
N LYS A 300 46.30 -9.26 23.60
CA LYS A 300 46.61 -9.00 25.02
C LYS A 300 46.65 -7.48 25.23
N GLY A 301 45.53 -6.82 24.94
CA GLY A 301 45.41 -5.36 24.88
C GLY A 301 45.92 -4.75 23.57
N GLY A 302 45.82 -3.41 23.46
CA GLY A 302 46.14 -2.64 22.25
C GLY A 302 44.92 -2.43 21.35
N SER A 303 45.12 -2.01 20.10
CA SER A 303 44.03 -1.75 19.16
C SER A 303 44.45 -1.96 17.70
N ILE A 304 43.49 -2.16 16.81
CA ILE A 304 43.67 -1.99 15.35
C ILE A 304 42.99 -0.68 14.94
N ASN A 305 43.81 0.28 14.51
CA ASN A 305 43.41 1.58 13.98
C ASN A 305 43.35 1.53 12.45
N GLY A 306 42.42 0.74 11.96
CA GLY A 306 42.22 0.37 10.56
C GLY A 306 41.18 -0.76 10.49
N GLN A 307 41.13 -1.49 9.38
CA GLN A 307 40.27 -2.68 9.26
C GLN A 307 41.05 -3.98 9.45
N ALA A 308 40.43 -5.00 10.02
CA ALA A 308 41.02 -6.32 10.24
C ALA A 308 40.33 -7.41 9.40
N PHE A 309 41.10 -8.17 8.63
CA PHE A 309 40.61 -9.29 7.83
C PHE A 309 41.35 -10.56 8.24
N VAL A 310 40.78 -11.30 9.20
CA VAL A 310 41.49 -12.37 9.91
C VAL A 310 40.74 -13.69 9.88
N GLY A 311 41.45 -14.79 10.10
CA GLY A 311 40.87 -16.14 10.10
C GLY A 311 40.04 -16.45 11.35
N ALA A 312 40.46 -15.99 12.52
CA ALA A 312 39.73 -16.10 13.79
C ALA A 312 40.22 -15.03 14.77
N VAL A 313 39.45 -14.76 15.83
CA VAL A 313 39.80 -13.77 16.86
C VAL A 313 39.66 -14.35 18.27
N GLN A 314 40.69 -14.18 19.08
CA GLN A 314 40.67 -14.34 20.54
C GLN A 314 40.94 -12.96 21.17
N GLN A 315 39.86 -12.24 21.46
CA GLN A 315 39.90 -10.88 21.95
C GLN A 315 39.98 -10.86 23.48
N THR A 316 41.08 -10.36 24.04
CA THR A 316 41.30 -10.26 25.49
C THR A 316 42.11 -9.02 25.86
N GLY A 317 42.14 -8.69 27.15
CA GLY A 317 43.00 -7.63 27.68
C GLY A 317 42.56 -6.22 27.32
N GLY A 318 41.27 -6.01 27.01
CA GLY A 318 40.73 -4.70 26.65
C GLY A 318 41.10 -4.26 25.24
N PHE A 319 41.30 -5.21 24.31
CA PHE A 319 41.66 -4.89 22.93
C PHE A 319 40.49 -4.27 22.16
N GLU A 320 40.78 -3.28 21.30
CA GLU A 320 39.78 -2.50 20.58
C GLU A 320 39.93 -2.61 19.03
N PHE A 321 38.81 -2.79 18.33
CA PHE A 321 38.74 -2.57 16.88
C PHE A 321 38.11 -1.20 16.59
N HIS A 322 38.89 -0.26 16.06
CA HIS A 322 38.39 1.08 15.74
C HIS A 322 37.78 1.18 14.33
N ASN A 323 36.81 2.07 14.12
CA ASN A 323 36.23 2.34 12.79
C ASN A 323 37.08 3.35 12.02
N PHE A 324 38.29 2.95 11.69
CA PHE A 324 39.12 3.66 10.73
C PHE A 324 39.12 2.87 9.42
N LYS A 325 38.54 3.45 8.37
CA LYS A 325 38.30 2.73 7.12
C LYS A 325 39.55 2.68 6.27
N PHE A 326 39.81 1.51 5.67
CA PHE A 326 40.82 1.36 4.65
C PHE A 326 40.46 2.21 3.42
N ASN A 327 41.45 2.81 2.74
CA ASN A 327 41.20 3.60 1.53
C ASN A 327 40.93 2.71 0.30
N TRP A 328 39.79 2.00 0.32
CA TRP A 328 39.38 1.06 -0.74
C TRP A 328 39.33 1.69 -2.13
N GLN A 329 39.03 2.99 -2.22
CA GLN A 329 38.95 3.72 -3.48
C GLN A 329 40.29 3.80 -4.21
N HIS A 330 41.42 3.81 -3.48
CA HIS A 330 42.75 3.90 -4.05
C HIS A 330 43.42 2.52 -4.25
N TRP A 331 43.06 1.49 -3.47
CA TRP A 331 43.82 0.22 -3.39
C TRP A 331 43.89 -0.57 -4.71
N ASN A 332 42.85 -0.47 -5.54
CA ASN A 332 42.79 -1.13 -6.84
C ASN A 332 42.39 -0.17 -7.96
N LYS A 333 42.86 1.09 -7.93
CA LYS A 333 42.89 1.88 -9.16
C LYS A 333 44.23 1.61 -9.85
N PRO A 334 44.32 0.70 -10.86
CA PRO A 334 45.50 0.69 -11.72
C PRO A 334 45.70 2.12 -12.21
N SER A 335 46.94 2.61 -12.29
CA SER A 335 47.15 3.92 -12.90
C SER A 335 46.49 3.88 -14.27
N THR A 336 45.58 4.82 -14.49
CA THR A 336 44.73 4.86 -15.67
C THR A 336 44.94 6.16 -16.39
N GLY A 337 44.76 6.14 -17.70
CA GLY A 337 44.55 7.34 -18.50
C GLY A 337 43.30 7.19 -19.34
N LYS A 338 43.03 8.19 -20.17
CA LYS A 338 41.92 8.20 -21.10
C LYS A 338 42.42 8.41 -22.50
N VAL A 339 41.68 7.90 -23.46
CA VAL A 339 41.85 8.21 -24.86
C VAL A 339 40.71 9.11 -25.28
N LYS A 340 41.03 10.29 -25.81
CA LYS A 340 40.08 11.19 -26.44
C LYS A 340 40.25 11.10 -27.95
N ILE A 341 39.16 10.88 -28.67
CA ILE A 341 39.14 10.91 -30.13
C ILE A 341 38.54 12.24 -30.57
N LYS A 342 39.19 12.91 -31.54
CA LYS A 342 38.60 13.98 -32.35
C LYS A 342 38.42 13.49 -33.78
N LYS A 343 37.17 13.31 -34.19
CA LYS A 343 36.79 12.79 -35.50
C LYS A 343 36.44 13.92 -36.45
N VAL A 344 37.14 13.98 -37.58
CA VAL A 344 36.99 15.04 -38.59
C VAL A 344 36.92 14.47 -40.01
N ASP A 345 36.52 15.31 -40.96
CA ASP A 345 36.69 15.06 -42.39
C ASP A 345 38.18 15.14 -42.75
N SER A 346 38.72 14.13 -43.46
CA SER A 346 40.15 14.09 -43.82
C SER A 346 40.61 15.28 -44.69
N ASN A 347 39.69 15.98 -45.37
CA ASN A 347 39.99 17.14 -46.19
C ASN A 347 39.56 18.48 -45.54
N ASN A 348 38.91 18.45 -44.37
CA ASN A 348 38.49 19.65 -43.65
C ASN A 348 38.38 19.39 -42.14
N ASP A 349 39.42 19.80 -41.42
CA ASP A 349 39.53 19.62 -39.97
C ASP A 349 38.45 20.34 -39.15
N ASN A 350 37.83 21.39 -39.70
CA ASN A 350 36.75 22.10 -39.02
C ASN A 350 35.41 21.35 -39.11
N LYS A 351 35.32 20.34 -39.98
CA LYS A 351 34.13 19.52 -40.16
C LYS A 351 34.19 18.31 -39.23
N LYS A 352 33.63 18.48 -38.04
CA LYS A 352 33.50 17.46 -36.99
C LYS A 352 32.51 16.38 -37.40
N LEU A 353 32.80 15.12 -37.06
CA LEU A 353 31.98 13.97 -37.48
C LEU A 353 31.40 13.20 -36.29
N VAL A 354 30.07 13.24 -36.19
CA VAL A 354 29.26 12.53 -35.19
C VAL A 354 29.00 11.07 -35.58
N GLY A 355 28.91 10.20 -34.57
CA GLY A 355 28.44 8.82 -34.72
C GLY A 355 29.46 7.81 -35.22
N ALA A 356 30.76 8.15 -35.31
CA ALA A 356 31.80 7.14 -35.53
C ALA A 356 31.86 6.19 -34.33
N LYS A 357 31.91 4.87 -34.56
CA LYS A 357 32.05 3.88 -33.49
C LYS A 357 33.44 3.25 -33.54
N PHE A 358 34.15 3.29 -32.41
CA PHE A 358 35.44 2.65 -32.23
C PHE A 358 35.36 1.56 -31.18
N LYS A 359 36.18 0.52 -31.36
CA LYS A 359 36.57 -0.39 -30.29
C LYS A 359 38.01 -0.10 -29.88
N ILE A 360 38.28 -0.26 -28.59
CA ILE A 360 39.60 -0.17 -28.00
C ILE A 360 40.04 -1.59 -27.67
N GLU A 361 41.10 -2.06 -28.30
CA GLU A 361 41.68 -3.40 -28.10
C GLU A 361 42.96 -3.30 -27.27
N ASP A 362 43.13 -4.20 -26.30
CA ASP A 362 44.41 -4.38 -25.61
C ASP A 362 45.45 -5.10 -26.49
N LEU A 363 46.67 -5.29 -25.96
CA LEU A 363 47.77 -5.98 -26.67
C LEU A 363 47.45 -7.43 -27.09
N ASN A 364 46.44 -8.07 -26.47
CA ASN A 364 46.01 -9.43 -26.79
C ASN A 364 44.82 -9.45 -27.77
N GLY A 365 44.39 -8.28 -28.25
CA GLY A 365 43.22 -8.14 -29.13
C GLY A 365 41.88 -8.25 -28.41
N LYS A 366 41.86 -8.22 -27.07
CA LYS A 366 40.61 -8.20 -26.29
C LYS A 366 40.02 -6.80 -26.31
N ILE A 367 38.71 -6.70 -26.57
CA ILE A 367 37.98 -5.43 -26.50
C ILE A 367 37.84 -5.01 -25.04
N VAL A 368 38.37 -3.83 -24.72
CA VAL A 368 38.36 -3.24 -23.36
C VAL A 368 37.54 -1.96 -23.27
N GLY A 369 37.08 -1.43 -24.41
CA GLY A 369 36.21 -0.26 -24.45
C GLY A 369 35.59 -0.04 -25.82
N GLU A 370 34.49 0.70 -25.86
CA GLU A 370 33.85 1.19 -27.07
C GLU A 370 33.61 2.70 -26.96
N LEU A 371 33.70 3.41 -28.08
CA LEU A 371 33.53 4.86 -28.16
C LEU A 371 32.57 5.20 -29.28
N VAL A 372 31.72 6.21 -29.05
CA VAL A 372 30.87 6.80 -30.08
C VAL A 372 31.06 8.31 -30.06
N THR A 373 31.36 8.92 -31.20
CA THR A 373 31.58 10.38 -31.27
C THR A 373 30.27 11.16 -31.16
N ASN A 374 30.28 12.21 -30.35
CA ASN A 374 29.16 13.12 -30.12
C ASN A 374 29.02 14.18 -31.23
N GLU A 375 28.12 15.15 -31.05
CA GLU A 375 27.86 16.23 -32.02
C GLU A 375 29.10 17.10 -32.28
N GLU A 376 29.99 17.23 -31.30
CA GLU A 376 31.27 17.91 -31.43
C GLU A 376 32.34 17.06 -32.14
N GLY A 377 32.00 15.83 -32.56
CA GLY A 377 32.93 14.88 -33.15
C GLY A 377 33.93 14.30 -32.16
N GLU A 378 33.64 14.38 -30.86
CA GLU A 378 34.54 13.95 -29.79
C GLU A 378 34.02 12.68 -29.11
N ALA A 379 34.93 11.82 -28.66
CA ALA A 379 34.59 10.70 -27.76
C ALA A 379 35.72 10.51 -26.76
N ILE A 380 35.41 10.28 -25.49
CA ILE A 380 36.40 10.06 -24.44
C ILE A 380 36.16 8.68 -23.82
N SER A 381 37.22 7.89 -23.65
CA SER A 381 37.14 6.59 -23.00
C SER A 381 36.85 6.70 -21.51
N LYS A 382 36.32 5.62 -20.94
CA LYS A 382 36.44 5.37 -19.50
C LYS A 382 37.93 5.26 -19.13
N ASP A 383 38.22 5.28 -17.83
CA ASP A 383 39.56 5.06 -17.30
C ASP A 383 40.10 3.71 -17.82
N LEU A 384 41.18 3.75 -18.61
CA LEU A 384 41.89 2.59 -19.14
C LEU A 384 43.20 2.42 -18.39
N PRO A 385 43.61 1.19 -18.01
CA PRO A 385 44.94 0.96 -17.46
C PRO A 385 46.06 1.56 -18.32
N ILE A 386 47.20 1.93 -17.73
CA ILE A 386 48.38 2.30 -18.51
C ILE A 386 48.79 1.14 -19.41
N GLY A 387 49.05 1.44 -20.68
CA GLY A 387 49.43 0.44 -21.63
C GLY A 387 49.27 0.89 -23.07
N ASN A 388 49.64 0.02 -23.99
CA ASN A 388 49.42 0.23 -25.40
C ASN A 388 48.08 -0.38 -25.80
N TYR A 389 47.28 0.39 -26.51
CA TYR A 389 45.99 0.00 -27.05
C TYR A 389 45.94 0.23 -28.54
N THR A 390 45.02 -0.44 -29.19
CA THR A 390 44.69 -0.20 -30.60
C THR A 390 43.27 0.30 -30.70
N LEU A 391 43.10 1.49 -31.27
CA LEU A 391 41.80 1.99 -31.70
C LEU A 391 41.49 1.42 -33.08
N VAL A 392 40.32 0.83 -33.23
CA VAL A 392 39.82 0.32 -34.51
C VAL A 392 38.44 0.91 -34.75
N GLU A 393 38.27 1.60 -35.87
CA GLU A 393 36.95 2.07 -36.30
C GLU A 393 36.12 0.85 -36.71
N LYS A 394 34.97 0.66 -36.06
CA LYS A 394 34.00 -0.41 -36.36
C LYS A 394 32.93 0.08 -37.34
N GLU A 395 32.57 1.36 -37.22
CA GLU A 395 31.54 1.99 -38.03
C GLU A 395 31.93 3.45 -38.28
N ALA A 396 32.04 3.83 -39.56
CA ALA A 396 32.31 5.22 -39.93
C ALA A 396 31.08 6.11 -39.68
N PRO A 397 31.30 7.43 -39.48
CA PRO A 397 30.24 8.42 -39.59
C PRO A 397 29.45 8.26 -40.88
N LYS A 398 28.15 8.54 -40.82
CA LYS A 398 27.27 8.48 -42.00
C LYS A 398 27.83 9.35 -43.14
N GLY A 399 28.01 8.75 -44.32
CA GLY A 399 28.54 9.44 -45.50
C GLY A 399 30.07 9.48 -45.62
N TYR A 400 30.77 8.72 -44.79
CA TYR A 400 32.23 8.64 -44.78
C TYR A 400 32.71 7.19 -44.98
N GLU A 401 33.89 7.02 -45.57
CA GLU A 401 34.50 5.71 -45.75
C GLU A 401 34.94 5.17 -44.38
N LEU A 402 34.71 3.87 -44.11
CA LEU A 402 35.24 3.19 -42.92
C LEU A 402 36.76 3.15 -43.00
N SER A 403 37.42 3.73 -42.01
CA SER A 403 38.87 3.64 -41.89
C SER A 403 39.27 2.20 -41.59
N LYS A 404 40.21 1.67 -42.39
CA LYS A 404 40.82 0.35 -42.15
C LYS A 404 42.05 0.44 -41.26
N ASP A 405 42.47 1.65 -40.91
CA ASP A 405 43.66 1.89 -40.13
C ASP A 405 43.47 1.46 -38.68
N LYS A 406 44.47 0.79 -38.14
CA LYS A 406 44.57 0.46 -36.72
C LYS A 406 45.49 1.47 -36.08
N ILE A 407 44.97 2.25 -35.13
CA ILE A 407 45.74 3.36 -34.54
C ILE A 407 46.24 2.92 -33.18
N ALA A 408 47.55 2.78 -33.06
CA ALA A 408 48.20 2.51 -31.78
C ALA A 408 48.15 3.78 -30.90
N VAL A 409 47.69 3.62 -29.66
CA VAL A 409 47.68 4.68 -28.65
C VAL A 409 48.29 4.16 -27.36
N LYS A 410 49.25 4.90 -26.82
CA LYS A 410 49.83 4.60 -25.52
C LYS A 410 49.09 5.44 -24.47
N VAL A 411 48.39 4.77 -23.56
CA VAL A 411 47.72 5.39 -22.42
C VAL A 411 48.73 5.52 -21.29
N GLU A 412 48.91 6.74 -20.80
CA GLU A 412 49.84 7.07 -19.71
C GLU A 412 49.08 7.54 -18.46
N LYS A 413 49.77 7.57 -17.31
CA LYS A 413 49.16 7.86 -16.01
C LYS A 413 48.49 9.23 -16.00
N ASP A 414 47.22 9.28 -15.59
CA ASP A 414 46.42 10.50 -15.41
C ASP A 414 46.36 11.41 -16.66
N ALA A 415 46.73 10.86 -17.83
CA ALA A 415 46.77 11.58 -19.09
C ALA A 415 45.50 11.32 -19.90
N GLU A 416 44.98 12.38 -20.54
CA GLU A 416 44.00 12.27 -21.61
C GLU A 416 44.74 12.41 -22.94
N VAL A 417 44.94 11.28 -23.62
CA VAL A 417 45.66 11.24 -24.89
C VAL A 417 44.66 11.53 -26.01
N GLU A 418 44.77 12.72 -26.60
CA GLU A 418 43.92 13.14 -27.71
C GLU A 418 44.49 12.65 -29.05
N ILE A 419 43.67 11.91 -29.80
CA ILE A 419 43.99 11.38 -31.12
C ILE A 419 42.99 11.94 -32.13
N LYS A 420 43.50 12.59 -33.17
CA LYS A 420 42.68 13.09 -34.27
C LYS A 420 42.61 12.04 -35.39
N ILE A 421 41.40 11.70 -35.82
CA ILE A 421 41.14 10.65 -36.81
C ILE A 421 40.26 11.22 -37.93
N GLY A 422 40.82 11.32 -39.13
CA GLY A 422 40.11 11.75 -40.33
C GLY A 422 39.43 10.59 -41.04
N ASN A 423 38.19 10.77 -41.53
CA ASN A 423 37.64 9.88 -42.55
C ASN A 423 37.51 10.64 -43.86
N LYS A 424 37.83 9.95 -44.94
CA LYS A 424 37.57 10.45 -46.28
C LYS A 424 36.06 10.45 -46.49
N LYS A 425 35.51 11.61 -46.88
CA LYS A 425 34.11 11.70 -47.30
C LYS A 425 33.93 10.72 -48.46
N LEU A 426 32.91 9.85 -48.38
CA LEU A 426 32.52 9.06 -49.54
C LEU A 426 32.21 10.05 -50.69
N PRO A 427 32.57 9.73 -51.94
CA PRO A 427 32.03 10.49 -53.06
C PRO A 427 30.51 10.52 -52.91
N ASP A 428 29.93 11.71 -53.06
CA ASP A 428 28.48 11.85 -52.95
C ASP A 428 27.87 10.84 -53.93
N PRO A 429 27.02 9.90 -53.45
CA PRO A 429 26.48 8.89 -54.34
C PRO A 429 25.80 9.58 -55.52
N MET A 430 25.98 9.07 -56.73
CA MET A 430 25.36 9.66 -57.93
C MET A 430 24.17 8.77 -58.34
N GLY A 431 23.18 9.38 -58.96
CA GLY A 431 22.03 8.70 -59.53
C GLY A 431 21.52 9.46 -60.75
N LYS A 432 20.52 8.87 -61.41
CA LYS A 432 19.83 9.49 -62.54
C LYS A 432 18.34 9.51 -62.27
N MET A 433 17.65 10.46 -62.88
CA MET A 433 16.19 10.47 -62.92
C MET A 433 15.72 10.26 -64.35
N LYS A 434 14.66 9.48 -64.50
CA LYS A 434 13.93 9.31 -65.76
C LYS A 434 12.57 9.98 -65.63
N LEU A 435 12.33 11.01 -66.41
CA LEU A 435 11.03 11.64 -66.56
C LEU A 435 10.22 10.88 -67.61
N VAL A 436 8.95 10.62 -67.31
CA VAL A 436 7.95 10.11 -68.25
C VAL A 436 6.73 11.04 -68.23
N LYS A 437 6.41 11.63 -69.37
CA LYS A 437 5.37 12.61 -69.53
C LYS A 437 4.12 11.98 -70.12
N VAL A 438 2.99 12.20 -69.46
CA VAL A 438 1.71 11.58 -69.83
C VAL A 438 0.57 12.59 -69.80
N ASP A 439 -0.54 12.26 -70.45
CA ASP A 439 -1.83 12.89 -70.19
C ASP A 439 -2.28 12.51 -68.76
N ILE A 440 -2.72 13.50 -67.96
CA ILE A 440 -3.24 13.23 -66.60
C ILE A 440 -4.42 12.24 -66.64
N SER A 441 -5.24 12.33 -67.67
CA SER A 441 -6.50 11.60 -67.86
C SER A 441 -6.29 10.23 -68.50
N ASP A 442 -5.23 10.09 -69.31
CA ASP A 442 -4.81 8.82 -69.93
C ASP A 442 -3.30 8.63 -69.77
N LYS A 443 -2.90 7.90 -68.73
CA LYS A 443 -1.49 7.65 -68.40
C LYS A 443 -0.76 6.78 -69.44
N ASN A 444 -1.48 6.14 -70.36
CA ASN A 444 -0.88 5.40 -71.48
C ASN A 444 -0.54 6.32 -72.65
N LYS A 445 -1.18 7.49 -72.72
CA LYS A 445 -0.88 8.50 -73.73
C LYS A 445 0.37 9.30 -73.34
N LYS A 446 1.48 8.95 -73.97
CA LYS A 446 2.78 9.62 -73.82
C LYS A 446 2.77 10.98 -74.51
N LEU A 447 3.44 11.96 -73.92
CA LEU A 447 3.47 13.34 -74.41
C LEU A 447 4.89 13.79 -74.72
N ALA A 448 5.16 14.06 -76.01
CA ALA A 448 6.43 14.59 -76.47
C ALA A 448 6.53 16.11 -76.31
N GLY A 449 7.77 16.62 -76.24
CA GLY A 449 8.06 18.05 -76.31
C GLY A 449 7.89 18.87 -75.02
N ALA A 450 7.62 18.24 -73.86
CA ALA A 450 7.68 18.96 -72.58
C ALA A 450 9.12 19.29 -72.21
N LYS A 451 9.37 20.51 -71.73
CA LYS A 451 10.71 20.97 -71.30
C LYS A 451 10.73 21.26 -69.81
N PHE A 452 11.71 20.72 -69.10
CA PHE A 452 11.91 20.91 -67.65
C PHE A 452 13.31 21.44 -67.35
N LYS A 453 13.40 22.28 -66.31
CA LYS A 453 14.67 22.55 -65.61
C LYS A 453 14.75 21.73 -64.32
N ILE A 454 15.96 21.30 -63.97
CA ILE A 454 16.29 20.63 -62.71
C ILE A 454 16.97 21.65 -61.80
N GLU A 455 16.36 21.97 -60.66
CA GLU A 455 16.90 22.87 -59.65
C GLU A 455 17.40 22.06 -58.43
N ASP A 456 18.55 22.44 -57.86
CA ASP A 456 18.99 21.93 -56.56
C ASP A 456 18.20 22.58 -55.40
N LEU A 457 18.46 22.16 -54.15
CA LEU A 457 17.80 22.72 -52.95
C LEU A 457 17.98 24.24 -52.77
N ASN A 458 18.99 24.84 -53.41
CA ASN A 458 19.24 26.28 -53.35
C ASN A 458 18.61 27.03 -54.53
N GLY A 459 17.83 26.33 -55.38
CA GLY A 459 17.19 26.90 -56.56
C GLY A 459 18.14 27.11 -57.76
N LYS A 460 19.38 26.59 -57.70
CA LYS A 460 20.33 26.68 -58.81
C LYS A 460 19.97 25.63 -59.86
N ILE A 461 19.96 26.03 -61.13
CA ILE A 461 19.72 25.12 -62.25
C ILE A 461 20.95 24.23 -62.44
N VAL A 462 20.76 22.91 -62.36
CA VAL A 462 21.80 21.89 -62.47
C VAL A 462 21.60 20.96 -63.68
N GLY A 463 20.49 21.08 -64.41
CA GLY A 463 20.23 20.34 -65.64
C GLY A 463 18.91 20.71 -66.30
N GLU A 464 18.66 20.13 -67.48
CA GLU A 464 17.42 20.29 -68.25
C GLU A 464 16.99 18.94 -68.83
N LEU A 465 15.69 18.76 -69.07
CA LEU A 465 15.09 17.57 -69.67
C LEU A 465 14.09 17.98 -70.75
N VAL A 466 14.12 17.27 -71.89
CA VAL A 466 13.13 17.42 -72.96
C VAL A 466 12.61 16.04 -73.32
N THR A 467 11.30 15.85 -73.26
CA THR A 467 10.68 14.54 -73.51
C THR A 467 10.63 14.21 -74.99
N ASN A 468 11.09 13.02 -75.37
CA ASN A 468 11.10 12.51 -76.74
C ASN A 468 9.71 12.06 -77.22
N GLU A 469 9.61 11.41 -78.39
CA GLU A 469 8.34 10.94 -78.97
C GLU A 469 7.64 9.88 -78.11
N GLU A 470 8.41 9.09 -77.36
CA GLU A 470 7.92 8.14 -76.37
C GLU A 470 7.52 8.81 -75.03
N GLY A 471 7.65 10.14 -74.95
CA GLY A 471 7.34 10.95 -73.78
C GLY A 471 8.34 10.79 -72.64
N GLU A 472 9.56 10.32 -72.90
CA GLU A 472 10.57 10.05 -71.88
C GLU A 472 11.78 11.00 -71.98
N ALA A 473 12.45 11.26 -70.85
CA ALA A 473 13.71 12.00 -70.78
C ALA A 473 14.56 11.51 -69.60
N ILE A 474 15.88 11.33 -69.77
CA ILE A 474 16.78 10.89 -68.69
C ILE A 474 17.80 11.98 -68.39
N SER A 475 18.06 12.23 -67.11
CA SER A 475 19.05 13.24 -66.68
C SER A 475 20.50 12.76 -66.88
N LYS A 476 21.44 13.70 -66.87
CA LYS A 476 22.86 13.40 -66.59
C LYS A 476 23.01 12.87 -65.16
N ASP A 477 24.19 12.35 -64.80
CA ASP A 477 24.50 11.92 -63.42
C ASP A 477 24.40 13.11 -62.46
N LEU A 478 23.61 12.93 -61.39
CA LEU A 478 23.35 13.94 -60.37
C LEU A 478 23.71 13.39 -58.98
N PRO A 479 24.27 14.21 -58.07
CA PRO A 479 24.44 13.82 -56.67
C PRO A 479 23.12 13.38 -56.04
N ILE A 480 23.12 12.39 -55.15
CA ILE A 480 21.91 12.01 -54.42
C ILE A 480 21.39 13.17 -53.60
N GLY A 481 20.09 13.31 -53.56
CA GLY A 481 19.47 14.44 -52.89
C GLY A 481 18.16 14.81 -53.52
N ASN A 482 17.56 15.85 -52.95
CA ASN A 482 16.29 16.37 -53.42
C ASN A 482 16.55 17.44 -54.48
N TYR A 483 15.92 17.26 -55.63
CA TYR A 483 15.89 18.23 -56.72
C TYR A 483 14.46 18.66 -56.96
N THR A 484 14.30 19.78 -57.65
CA THR A 484 13.00 20.27 -58.07
C THR A 484 12.95 20.32 -59.59
N LEU A 485 12.03 19.58 -60.18
CA LEU A 485 11.68 19.70 -61.60
C LEU A 485 10.65 20.82 -61.75
N VAL A 486 10.93 21.76 -62.66
CA VAL A 486 10.00 22.83 -63.01
C VAL A 486 9.74 22.80 -64.51
N GLU A 487 8.48 22.60 -64.88
CA GLU A 487 8.08 22.62 -66.29
C GLU A 487 8.20 24.06 -66.81
N LYS A 488 8.88 24.21 -67.95
CA LYS A 488 9.08 25.48 -68.65
C LYS A 488 8.18 25.63 -69.85
N GLU A 489 7.87 24.51 -70.50
CA GLU A 489 7.04 24.46 -71.68
C GLU A 489 6.25 23.15 -71.67
N ALA A 490 4.92 23.25 -71.76
CA ALA A 490 4.04 22.09 -71.82
C ALA A 490 3.99 21.48 -73.23
N PRO A 491 3.62 20.20 -73.34
CA PRO A 491 3.24 19.60 -74.61
C PRO A 491 2.11 20.38 -75.28
N LYS A 492 2.14 20.47 -76.61
CA LYS A 492 1.13 21.20 -77.40
C LYS A 492 -0.29 20.70 -77.10
N GLY A 493 -1.22 21.62 -76.78
CA GLY A 493 -2.62 21.30 -76.44
C GLY A 493 -2.86 20.93 -74.98
N TYR A 494 -1.84 21.06 -74.14
CA TYR A 494 -1.91 20.80 -72.70
C TYR A 494 -1.55 22.06 -71.91
N GLU A 495 -2.10 22.15 -70.70
CA GLU A 495 -1.82 23.24 -69.77
C GLU A 495 -0.38 23.15 -69.25
N LEU A 496 0.30 24.29 -69.13
CA LEU A 496 1.61 24.39 -68.47
C LEU A 496 1.46 24.12 -66.98
N SER A 497 2.14 23.09 -66.48
CA SER A 497 2.19 22.82 -65.05
C SER A 497 2.96 23.93 -64.34
N LYS A 498 2.34 24.54 -63.33
CA LYS A 498 3.00 25.48 -62.42
C LYS A 498 3.65 24.76 -61.23
N ASP A 499 3.45 23.44 -61.15
CA ASP A 499 3.91 22.65 -60.02
C ASP A 499 5.42 22.45 -60.08
N LYS A 500 6.03 22.60 -58.91
CA LYS A 500 7.42 22.27 -58.66
C LYS A 500 7.47 20.86 -58.10
N ILE A 501 8.06 19.93 -58.84
CA ILE A 501 8.06 18.51 -58.46
C ILE A 501 9.36 18.17 -57.76
N ALA A 502 9.27 17.87 -56.47
CA ALA A 502 10.40 17.36 -55.70
C ALA A 502 10.72 15.92 -56.11
N VAL A 503 11.97 15.68 -56.47
CA VAL A 503 12.51 14.38 -56.86
C VAL A 503 13.69 14.06 -55.97
N LYS A 504 13.64 12.94 -55.28
CA LYS A 504 14.80 12.42 -54.56
C LYS A 504 15.58 11.49 -55.48
N VAL A 505 16.77 11.90 -55.89
CA VAL A 505 17.72 11.02 -56.60
C VAL A 505 18.39 10.12 -55.56
N GLU A 506 18.34 8.81 -55.79
CA GLU A 506 18.90 7.80 -54.91
C GLU A 506 20.08 7.07 -55.60
N LYS A 507 20.93 6.45 -54.79
CA LYS A 507 22.20 5.87 -55.25
C LYS A 507 21.94 4.69 -56.20
N ASP A 508 22.63 4.68 -57.34
CA ASP A 508 22.62 3.59 -58.33
C ASP A 508 21.21 3.21 -58.84
N ALA A 509 20.24 4.13 -58.69
CA ALA A 509 18.85 3.94 -59.11
C ALA A 509 18.48 4.95 -60.20
N GLU A 510 17.77 4.48 -61.22
CA GLU A 510 17.06 5.33 -62.16
C GLU A 510 15.65 5.57 -61.60
N VAL A 511 15.44 6.74 -61.02
CA VAL A 511 14.13 7.08 -60.44
C VAL A 511 13.20 7.52 -61.55
N GLU A 512 12.22 6.69 -61.91
CA GLU A 512 11.19 7.03 -62.89
C GLU A 512 10.12 7.95 -62.26
N ILE A 513 10.01 9.18 -62.76
CA ILE A 513 9.01 10.17 -62.36
C ILE A 513 8.01 10.34 -63.48
N LYS A 514 6.75 10.01 -63.21
CA LYS A 514 5.64 10.26 -64.14
C LYS A 514 5.01 11.61 -63.86
N ILE A 515 5.11 12.54 -64.81
CA ILE A 515 4.50 13.87 -64.72
C ILE A 515 3.37 13.96 -65.74
N GLY A 516 2.15 14.18 -65.24
CA GLY A 516 0.97 14.38 -66.08
C GLY A 516 0.77 15.85 -66.45
N ASN A 517 0.32 16.15 -67.67
CA ASN A 517 -0.27 17.47 -67.96
C ASN A 517 -1.75 17.30 -68.25
N LYS A 518 -2.50 18.30 -67.82
CA LYS A 518 -3.93 18.37 -68.09
C LYS A 518 -4.13 18.81 -69.52
N LYS A 519 -4.87 18.03 -70.30
CA LYS A 519 -5.31 18.45 -71.62
C LYS A 519 -6.19 19.69 -71.48
N LEU A 520 -5.99 20.70 -72.33
CA LEU A 520 -6.87 21.87 -72.32
C LEU A 520 -8.32 21.43 -72.66
N PRO A 521 -9.35 21.91 -71.92
CA PRO A 521 -10.73 21.51 -72.16
C PRO A 521 -11.32 22.14 -73.44
N ASP A 522 -12.22 21.41 -74.11
CA ASP A 522 -13.07 21.92 -75.20
C ASP A 522 -14.02 23.04 -74.68
N PRO A 523 -14.62 23.93 -75.50
CA PRO A 523 -15.48 25.02 -74.98
C PRO A 523 -16.78 24.50 -74.34
N MET A 524 -17.09 24.99 -73.14
CA MET A 524 -18.17 24.49 -72.27
C MET A 524 -19.18 25.59 -71.85
N GLY A 525 -20.36 25.18 -71.38
CA GLY A 525 -21.37 26.01 -70.72
C GLY A 525 -22.02 25.27 -69.54
N LYS A 526 -22.97 25.90 -68.85
CA LYS A 526 -23.65 25.30 -67.68
C LYS A 526 -25.17 25.51 -67.73
N MET A 527 -25.91 24.65 -67.03
CA MET A 527 -27.32 24.85 -66.74
C MET A 527 -27.53 24.88 -65.22
N LYS A 528 -28.50 25.69 -64.76
CA LYS A 528 -28.93 25.76 -63.37
C LYS A 528 -30.36 25.24 -63.26
N LEU A 529 -30.58 24.24 -62.44
CA LEU A 529 -31.88 23.71 -62.05
C LEU A 529 -32.29 24.31 -60.71
N VAL A 530 -33.55 24.66 -60.55
CA VAL A 530 -34.18 25.06 -59.28
C VAL A 530 -35.42 24.21 -59.04
N LYS A 531 -35.45 23.53 -57.90
CA LYS A 531 -36.47 22.55 -57.52
C LYS A 531 -37.35 23.12 -56.41
N VAL A 532 -38.66 23.02 -56.62
CA VAL A 532 -39.65 23.58 -55.70
C VAL A 532 -40.77 22.59 -55.40
N ASP A 533 -41.48 22.81 -54.29
CA ASP A 533 -42.76 22.16 -54.02
C ASP A 533 -43.81 22.69 -55.01
N ILE A 534 -44.64 21.80 -55.58
CA ILE A 534 -45.72 22.19 -56.49
C ILE A 534 -46.77 23.06 -55.78
N SER A 535 -47.04 22.78 -54.51
CA SER A 535 -48.06 23.47 -53.70
C SER A 535 -47.54 24.75 -53.03
N ASP A 536 -46.23 24.85 -52.80
CA ASP A 536 -45.56 26.06 -52.31
C ASP A 536 -44.27 26.32 -53.12
N LYS A 537 -44.36 27.18 -54.14
CA LYS A 537 -43.24 27.49 -55.04
C LYS A 537 -42.08 28.22 -54.34
N ASN A 538 -42.28 28.74 -53.12
CA ASN A 538 -41.21 29.35 -52.32
C ASN A 538 -40.43 28.29 -51.54
N LYS A 539 -41.02 27.12 -51.31
CA LYS A 539 -40.37 26.00 -50.65
C LYS A 539 -39.44 25.29 -51.62
N LYS A 540 -38.14 25.51 -51.41
CA LYS A 540 -37.06 24.89 -52.16
C LYS A 540 -36.84 23.45 -51.73
N LEU A 541 -36.55 22.56 -52.68
CA LEU A 541 -36.44 21.13 -52.42
C LEU A 541 -35.04 20.60 -52.71
N ALA A 542 -34.35 20.18 -51.65
CA ALA A 542 -33.06 19.54 -51.72
C ALA A 542 -33.17 18.04 -52.03
N GLY A 543 -32.17 17.49 -52.71
CA GLY A 543 -31.99 16.05 -52.91
C GLY A 543 -32.74 15.44 -54.09
N ALA A 544 -33.43 16.22 -54.93
CA ALA A 544 -33.89 15.73 -56.24
C ALA A 544 -32.68 15.38 -57.09
N LYS A 545 -32.66 14.17 -57.67
CA LYS A 545 -31.61 13.73 -58.60
C LYS A 545 -32.16 13.68 -60.03
N PHE A 546 -31.50 14.36 -60.95
CA PHE A 546 -31.78 14.30 -62.38
C PHE A 546 -30.59 13.67 -63.10
N LYS A 547 -30.87 12.91 -64.16
CA LYS A 547 -29.87 12.64 -65.20
C LYS A 547 -29.99 13.69 -66.30
N ILE A 548 -28.85 14.06 -66.87
CA ILE A 548 -28.71 14.86 -68.08
C ILE A 548 -28.35 13.90 -69.21
N GLU A 549 -29.19 13.81 -70.23
CA GLU A 549 -28.96 12.99 -71.43
C GLU A 549 -28.57 13.89 -72.61
N ASP A 550 -27.59 13.47 -73.41
CA ASP A 550 -27.29 14.11 -74.70
C ASP A 550 -28.32 13.73 -75.78
N LEU A 551 -28.17 14.29 -76.98
CA LEU A 551 -29.05 14.02 -78.13
C LEU A 551 -29.13 12.54 -78.54
N ASN A 552 -28.15 11.72 -78.17
CA ASN A 552 -28.13 10.29 -78.45
C ASN A 552 -28.72 9.45 -77.29
N GLY A 553 -29.24 10.11 -76.25
CA GLY A 553 -29.78 9.45 -75.05
C GLY A 553 -28.71 8.94 -74.09
N LYS A 554 -27.43 9.30 -74.30
CA LYS A 554 -26.35 8.93 -73.38
C LYS A 554 -26.39 9.87 -72.17
N ILE A 555 -26.30 9.31 -70.97
CA ILE A 555 -26.20 10.08 -69.74
C ILE A 555 -24.82 10.76 -69.69
N VAL A 556 -24.82 12.09 -69.66
CA VAL A 556 -23.63 12.95 -69.71
C VAL A 556 -23.42 13.76 -68.43
N GLY A 557 -24.41 13.75 -67.52
CA GLY A 557 -24.29 14.39 -66.23
C GLY A 557 -25.44 13.99 -65.31
N GLU A 558 -25.32 14.38 -64.05
CA GLU A 558 -26.40 14.28 -63.07
C GLU A 558 -26.44 15.58 -62.28
N LEU A 559 -27.64 15.96 -61.84
CA LEU A 559 -27.88 17.12 -60.99
C LEU A 559 -28.50 16.63 -59.70
N VAL A 560 -27.96 17.08 -58.57
CA VAL A 560 -28.59 16.91 -57.26
C VAL A 560 -28.79 18.27 -56.65
N THR A 561 -30.03 18.56 -56.28
CA THR A 561 -30.41 19.86 -55.72
C THR A 561 -29.90 20.01 -54.29
N ASN A 562 -29.33 21.18 -53.98
CA ASN A 562 -28.79 21.54 -52.68
C ASN A 562 -29.90 22.02 -51.72
N GLU A 563 -29.54 22.52 -50.53
CA GLU A 563 -30.49 22.98 -49.51
C GLU A 563 -31.36 24.16 -49.98
N GLU A 564 -30.82 25.01 -50.86
CA GLU A 564 -31.53 26.09 -51.54
C GLU A 564 -32.39 25.58 -52.72
N GLY A 565 -32.45 24.26 -52.91
CA GLY A 565 -33.17 23.57 -53.99
C GLY A 565 -32.57 23.78 -55.36
N GLU A 566 -31.32 24.22 -55.46
CA GLU A 566 -30.64 24.53 -56.72
C GLU A 566 -29.60 23.46 -57.07
N ALA A 567 -29.39 23.20 -58.36
CA ALA A 567 -28.30 22.36 -58.84
C ALA A 567 -27.72 22.97 -60.10
N ILE A 568 -26.41 23.18 -60.14
CA ILE A 568 -25.72 23.64 -61.34
C ILE A 568 -24.99 22.45 -61.96
N SER A 569 -25.10 22.28 -63.28
CA SER A 569 -24.37 21.24 -63.98
C SER A 569 -22.88 21.48 -63.90
N LYS A 570 -22.10 20.40 -64.05
CA LYS A 570 -20.72 20.54 -64.48
C LYS A 570 -20.68 21.26 -65.83
N ASP A 571 -19.49 21.73 -66.18
CA ASP A 571 -19.21 22.22 -67.53
C ASP A 571 -19.60 21.13 -68.55
N LEU A 572 -20.62 21.43 -69.34
CA LEU A 572 -21.12 20.59 -70.40
C LEU A 572 -20.66 21.18 -71.74
N PRO A 573 -20.34 20.34 -72.73
CA PRO A 573 -20.16 20.84 -74.09
C PRO A 573 -21.38 21.65 -74.53
N ILE A 574 -21.16 22.66 -75.38
CA ILE A 574 -22.28 23.40 -75.94
C ILE A 574 -23.18 22.45 -76.74
N GLY A 575 -24.51 22.52 -76.54
CA GLY A 575 -25.42 21.55 -77.16
C GLY A 575 -26.79 21.44 -76.51
N ASN A 576 -27.63 20.56 -77.05
CA ASN A 576 -28.97 20.26 -76.53
C ASN A 576 -28.92 19.02 -75.63
N TYR A 577 -29.68 19.06 -74.54
CA TYR A 577 -29.72 18.05 -73.49
C TYR A 577 -31.15 17.81 -73.01
N THR A 578 -31.39 16.65 -72.38
CA THR A 578 -32.66 16.32 -71.73
C THR A 578 -32.44 15.99 -70.26
N LEU A 579 -33.16 16.67 -69.37
CA LEU A 579 -33.23 16.39 -67.94
C LEU A 579 -34.36 15.39 -67.66
N VAL A 580 -34.04 14.34 -66.92
CA VAL A 580 -35.01 13.33 -66.46
C VAL A 580 -34.83 13.12 -64.96
N GLU A 581 -35.88 13.33 -64.18
CA GLU A 581 -35.82 13.07 -62.74
C GLU A 581 -35.67 11.55 -62.51
N LYS A 582 -34.69 11.18 -61.69
CA LYS A 582 -34.37 9.80 -61.33
C LYS A 582 -34.77 9.47 -59.91
N GLU A 583 -34.67 10.45 -59.03
CA GLU A 583 -35.02 10.33 -57.63
C GLU A 583 -35.63 11.66 -57.20
N ALA A 584 -36.83 11.61 -56.63
CA ALA A 584 -37.44 12.79 -56.06
C ALA A 584 -36.69 13.23 -54.79
N PRO A 585 -36.81 14.49 -54.37
CA PRO A 585 -36.50 14.91 -53.02
C PRO A 585 -37.10 13.95 -51.98
N LYS A 586 -36.38 13.73 -50.87
CA LYS A 586 -36.88 12.89 -49.79
C LYS A 586 -38.26 13.36 -49.33
N GLY A 587 -39.24 12.45 -49.34
CA GLY A 587 -40.61 12.79 -48.99
C GLY A 587 -41.34 13.54 -50.11
N TYR A 588 -40.98 13.36 -51.38
CA TYR A 588 -41.69 13.86 -52.57
C TYR A 588 -41.82 12.76 -53.64
N GLU A 589 -42.87 12.86 -54.45
CA GLU A 589 -43.19 11.94 -55.53
C GLU A 589 -42.26 12.20 -56.72
N LEU A 590 -41.80 11.12 -57.39
CA LEU A 590 -40.92 11.20 -58.55
C LEU A 590 -41.68 11.66 -59.79
N SER A 591 -41.22 12.73 -60.43
CA SER A 591 -41.75 13.19 -61.71
C SER A 591 -41.34 12.26 -62.85
N LYS A 592 -42.27 11.97 -63.76
CA LYS A 592 -42.02 11.16 -64.98
C LYS A 592 -41.73 12.01 -66.22
N ASP A 593 -41.76 13.33 -66.08
CA ASP A 593 -41.59 14.27 -67.20
C ASP A 593 -40.12 14.35 -67.65
N LYS A 594 -39.90 14.53 -68.95
CA LYS A 594 -38.58 14.80 -69.55
C LYS A 594 -38.52 16.26 -70.00
N ILE A 595 -37.45 16.98 -69.65
CA ILE A 595 -37.33 18.43 -69.91
C ILE A 595 -36.13 18.70 -70.82
N ALA A 596 -36.36 19.33 -71.98
CA ALA A 596 -35.29 19.71 -72.90
C ALA A 596 -34.61 21.02 -72.48
N VAL A 597 -33.28 21.10 -72.61
CA VAL A 597 -32.43 22.23 -72.24
C VAL A 597 -31.34 22.44 -73.29
N LYS A 598 -31.08 23.69 -73.69
CA LYS A 598 -29.94 24.05 -74.54
C LYS A 598 -28.86 24.74 -73.70
N VAL A 599 -27.62 24.26 -73.78
CA VAL A 599 -26.45 24.83 -73.11
C VAL A 599 -25.62 25.63 -74.12
N GLU A 600 -25.30 26.87 -73.78
CA GLU A 600 -24.57 27.81 -74.64
C GLU A 600 -23.24 28.24 -73.98
N LYS A 601 -22.28 28.71 -74.78
CA LYS A 601 -20.93 29.08 -74.33
C LYS A 601 -21.00 30.24 -73.32
N ASP A 602 -20.32 30.08 -72.19
CA ASP A 602 -20.20 31.09 -71.12
C ASP A 602 -21.56 31.58 -70.53
N ALA A 603 -22.64 30.81 -70.71
CA ALA A 603 -23.98 31.12 -70.21
C ALA A 603 -24.49 30.10 -69.18
N GLU A 604 -25.27 30.57 -68.20
CA GLU A 604 -25.97 29.74 -67.20
C GLU A 604 -27.48 29.83 -67.45
N VAL A 605 -28.09 28.73 -67.90
CA VAL A 605 -29.53 28.67 -68.20
C VAL A 605 -30.31 28.15 -66.99
N GLU A 606 -31.18 28.98 -66.39
CA GLU A 606 -32.01 28.62 -65.21
C GLU A 606 -33.32 27.90 -65.61
N ILE A 607 -33.61 26.74 -65.00
CA ILE A 607 -34.80 25.90 -65.23
C ILE A 607 -35.48 25.59 -63.91
N LYS A 608 -36.80 25.79 -63.80
CA LYS A 608 -37.59 25.50 -62.58
C LYS A 608 -38.46 24.26 -62.72
N ILE A 609 -38.37 23.31 -61.77
CA ILE A 609 -39.12 22.04 -61.79
C ILE A 609 -39.80 21.78 -60.43
N GLY A 610 -41.10 21.46 -60.41
CA GLY A 610 -41.90 21.21 -59.20
C GLY A 610 -42.09 19.71 -58.87
N ASN A 611 -42.06 19.30 -57.59
CA ASN A 611 -42.48 17.96 -57.15
C ASN A 611 -43.60 18.03 -56.10
N LYS A 612 -44.42 16.99 -56.04
CA LYS A 612 -45.52 16.83 -55.08
C LYS A 612 -45.03 16.11 -53.82
N LYS A 613 -45.39 16.55 -52.61
CA LYS A 613 -44.91 15.96 -51.34
C LYS A 613 -45.54 14.57 -51.05
N LEU A 614 -44.75 13.60 -50.60
CA LEU A 614 -45.15 12.29 -50.04
C LEU A 614 -45.52 12.39 -48.54
N PRO A 615 -46.33 11.48 -48.00
CA PRO A 615 -46.56 11.35 -46.55
C PRO A 615 -45.30 10.91 -45.79
N ASP A 616 -45.10 11.39 -44.56
CA ASP A 616 -43.93 11.05 -43.72
C ASP A 616 -43.99 9.60 -43.16
N PRO A 617 -42.87 8.85 -43.10
CA PRO A 617 -42.84 7.46 -42.60
C PRO A 617 -42.88 7.38 -41.07
N MET A 618 -43.69 6.46 -40.52
CA MET A 618 -43.98 6.30 -39.08
C MET A 618 -43.59 4.91 -38.54
N GLY A 619 -43.46 4.77 -37.22
CA GLY A 619 -43.25 3.51 -36.50
C GLY A 619 -43.82 3.56 -35.08
N LYS A 620 -43.72 2.46 -34.31
CA LYS A 620 -44.27 2.36 -32.94
C LYS A 620 -43.31 1.64 -32.00
N MET A 621 -43.51 1.78 -30.70
CA MET A 621 -42.85 0.97 -29.68
C MET A 621 -43.86 0.34 -28.73
N LYS A 622 -43.49 -0.82 -28.19
CA LYS A 622 -44.19 -1.53 -27.12
C LYS A 622 -43.34 -1.49 -25.86
N LEU A 623 -43.84 -0.85 -24.81
CA LEU A 623 -43.22 -0.84 -23.49
C LEU A 623 -43.83 -1.93 -22.61
N VAL A 624 -42.99 -2.69 -21.91
CA VAL A 624 -43.38 -3.72 -20.95
C VAL A 624 -42.69 -3.45 -19.61
N LYS A 625 -43.49 -3.23 -18.56
CA LYS A 625 -43.03 -2.88 -17.22
C LYS A 625 -43.03 -4.09 -16.31
N VAL A 626 -41.90 -4.32 -15.64
CA VAL A 626 -41.70 -5.50 -14.79
C VAL A 626 -41.10 -5.14 -13.43
N ASP A 627 -41.21 -6.05 -12.47
CA ASP A 627 -40.42 -6.03 -11.24
C ASP A 627 -38.96 -6.39 -11.57
N ILE A 628 -37.99 -5.67 -11.00
CA ILE A 628 -36.57 -5.92 -11.24
C ILE A 628 -36.10 -7.27 -10.66
N SER A 629 -36.71 -7.71 -9.55
CA SER A 629 -36.37 -8.95 -8.84
C SER A 629 -37.16 -10.16 -9.35
N ASP A 630 -38.33 -9.94 -9.96
CA ASP A 630 -39.11 -10.96 -10.65
C ASP A 630 -39.62 -10.44 -12.01
N LYS A 631 -38.86 -10.73 -13.07
CA LYS A 631 -39.17 -10.25 -14.43
C LYS A 631 -40.49 -10.81 -15.01
N ASN A 632 -41.08 -11.83 -14.38
CA ASN A 632 -42.39 -12.36 -14.78
C ASN A 632 -43.55 -11.56 -14.19
N LYS A 633 -43.29 -10.80 -13.12
CA LYS A 633 -44.28 -9.93 -12.51
C LYS A 633 -44.43 -8.62 -13.29
N LYS A 634 -45.56 -8.49 -14.00
CA LYS A 634 -45.92 -7.30 -14.78
C LYS A 634 -46.48 -6.18 -13.89
N LEU A 635 -46.19 -4.92 -14.24
CA LEU A 635 -46.54 -3.76 -13.42
C LEU A 635 -47.43 -2.75 -14.17
N ALA A 636 -48.66 -2.61 -13.71
CA ALA A 636 -49.62 -1.64 -14.22
C ALA A 636 -49.42 -0.23 -13.65
N GLY A 637 -49.85 0.79 -14.39
CA GLY A 637 -49.93 2.18 -13.93
C GLY A 637 -48.62 2.97 -13.92
N ALA A 638 -47.54 2.46 -14.52
CA ALA A 638 -46.35 3.27 -14.75
C ALA A 638 -46.65 4.34 -15.80
N LYS A 639 -46.31 5.61 -15.54
CA LYS A 639 -46.47 6.70 -16.50
C LYS A 639 -45.13 7.16 -17.04
N PHE A 640 -45.03 7.23 -18.36
CA PHE A 640 -43.86 7.71 -19.07
C PHE A 640 -44.20 8.90 -19.96
N LYS A 641 -43.25 9.83 -20.07
CA LYS A 641 -43.20 10.82 -21.15
C LYS A 641 -42.23 10.37 -22.22
N ILE A 642 -42.60 10.60 -23.48
CA ILE A 642 -41.75 10.40 -24.66
C ILE A 642 -41.23 11.77 -25.06
N GLU A 643 -39.92 11.98 -24.90
CA GLU A 643 -39.22 13.20 -25.33
C GLU A 643 -38.52 12.94 -26.66
N ASP A 644 -38.63 13.87 -27.61
CA ASP A 644 -37.78 13.87 -28.81
C ASP A 644 -36.34 14.30 -28.48
N LEU A 645 -35.44 14.31 -29.48
CA LEU A 645 -34.03 14.71 -29.31
C LEU A 645 -33.85 16.14 -28.77
N ASN A 646 -34.86 17.00 -28.88
CA ASN A 646 -34.82 18.38 -28.39
C ASN A 646 -35.45 18.52 -26.99
N GLY A 647 -35.86 17.42 -26.36
CA GLY A 647 -36.53 17.41 -25.06
C GLY A 647 -38.00 17.80 -25.12
N LYS A 648 -38.61 17.91 -26.31
CA LYS A 648 -40.04 18.19 -26.45
C LYS A 648 -40.84 16.92 -26.21
N ILE A 649 -41.89 17.03 -25.39
CA ILE A 649 -42.82 15.93 -25.13
C ILE A 649 -43.66 15.69 -26.40
N VAL A 650 -43.55 14.49 -26.97
CA VAL A 650 -44.26 14.06 -28.19
C VAL A 650 -45.30 12.97 -27.93
N GLY A 651 -45.34 12.43 -26.71
CA GLY A 651 -46.34 11.46 -26.29
C GLY A 651 -46.23 11.10 -24.82
N GLU A 652 -47.27 10.44 -24.31
CA GLU A 652 -47.34 9.91 -22.97
C GLU A 652 -47.82 8.46 -23.02
N LEU A 653 -47.32 7.62 -22.12
CA LEU A 653 -47.67 6.22 -22.03
C LEU A 653 -48.06 5.86 -20.61
N VAL A 654 -49.08 5.03 -20.46
CA VAL A 654 -49.50 4.46 -19.18
C VAL A 654 -49.64 2.96 -19.37
N THR A 655 -48.93 2.16 -18.55
CA THR A 655 -49.01 0.70 -18.66
C THR A 655 -50.36 0.18 -18.17
N ASN A 656 -50.95 -0.75 -18.92
CA ASN A 656 -52.21 -1.40 -18.61
C ASN A 656 -52.05 -2.49 -17.52
N GLU A 657 -53.11 -3.27 -17.24
CA GLU A 657 -53.10 -4.34 -16.24
C GLU A 657 -52.09 -5.45 -16.53
N GLU A 658 -51.80 -5.71 -17.81
CA GLU A 658 -50.76 -6.63 -18.27
C GLU A 658 -49.34 -6.03 -18.20
N GLY A 659 -49.22 -4.79 -17.72
CA GLY A 659 -47.97 -4.04 -17.62
C GLY A 659 -47.41 -3.61 -18.97
N GLU A 660 -48.23 -3.53 -20.01
CA GLU A 660 -47.83 -3.21 -21.37
C GLU A 660 -48.48 -1.90 -21.87
N VAL A 661 -47.85 -1.24 -22.84
CA VAL A 661 -48.45 -0.11 -23.57
C VAL A 661 -47.76 0.06 -24.92
N ILE A 662 -48.54 0.33 -25.97
CA ILE A 662 -48.03 0.62 -27.32
C ILE A 662 -48.19 2.13 -27.59
N SER A 663 -47.16 2.76 -28.17
CA SER A 663 -47.21 4.17 -28.55
C SER A 663 -48.15 4.45 -29.72
N LYS A 664 -48.56 5.72 -29.88
CA LYS A 664 -49.07 6.21 -31.17
C LYS A 664 -47.98 6.10 -32.24
N ASP A 665 -48.37 6.26 -33.50
CA ASP A 665 -47.44 6.41 -34.62
C ASP A 665 -46.50 7.60 -34.35
N LEU A 666 -45.21 7.30 -34.27
CA LEU A 666 -44.15 8.28 -34.08
C LEU A 666 -43.29 8.33 -35.34
N PRO A 667 -42.80 9.51 -35.73
CA PRO A 667 -41.76 9.60 -36.75
C PRO A 667 -40.56 8.72 -36.38
N ILE A 668 -39.93 8.10 -37.37
CA ILE A 668 -38.70 7.32 -37.14
C ILE A 668 -37.62 8.20 -36.50
N GLY A 669 -36.89 7.69 -35.49
CA GLY A 669 -35.90 8.48 -34.77
C GLY A 669 -35.63 8.00 -33.34
N ASN A 670 -34.70 8.68 -32.67
CA ASN A 670 -34.38 8.40 -31.26
C ASN A 670 -35.28 9.22 -30.35
N TYR A 671 -35.80 8.58 -29.32
CA TYR A 671 -36.63 9.18 -28.28
C TYR A 671 -36.12 8.79 -26.91
N THR A 672 -36.49 9.59 -25.92
CA THR A 672 -36.15 9.35 -24.52
C THR A 672 -37.43 9.12 -23.72
N LEU A 673 -37.48 7.99 -23.01
CA LEU A 673 -38.53 7.66 -22.08
C LEU A 673 -38.12 8.11 -20.69
N VAL A 674 -38.96 8.94 -20.09
CA VAL A 674 -38.80 9.43 -18.72
C VAL A 674 -39.96 8.89 -17.90
N GLU A 675 -39.69 8.03 -16.92
CA GLU A 675 -40.73 7.61 -15.97
C GLU A 675 -41.06 8.80 -15.08
N VAL A 676 -42.31 9.25 -15.14
CA VAL A 676 -42.80 10.39 -14.35
C VAL A 676 -43.63 9.94 -13.15
N GLU A 677 -44.15 8.72 -13.19
CA GLU A 677 -44.88 8.10 -12.08
C GLU A 677 -44.60 6.59 -12.08
N ALA A 678 -44.04 6.09 -10.98
CA ALA A 678 -43.79 4.67 -10.79
C ALA A 678 -45.10 3.90 -10.56
N PRO A 679 -45.16 2.60 -10.88
CA PRO A 679 -46.21 1.73 -10.39
C PRO A 679 -46.36 1.83 -8.86
N LYS A 680 -47.59 1.74 -8.37
CA LYS A 680 -47.88 1.80 -6.93
C LYS A 680 -47.04 0.77 -6.17
N GLY A 681 -46.28 1.22 -5.16
CA GLY A 681 -45.43 0.35 -4.34
C GLY A 681 -44.04 0.05 -4.93
N TYR A 682 -43.63 0.79 -5.97
CA TYR A 682 -42.32 0.67 -6.60
C TYR A 682 -41.56 2.01 -6.56
N GLU A 683 -40.23 1.94 -6.52
CA GLU A 683 -39.35 3.11 -6.61
C GLU A 683 -39.44 3.71 -8.02
N LEU A 684 -39.48 5.05 -8.13
CA LEU A 684 -39.44 5.76 -9.40
C LEU A 684 -38.07 5.60 -10.06
N LEU A 685 -38.06 5.19 -11.33
CA LEU A 685 -36.84 5.10 -12.12
C LEU A 685 -36.28 6.51 -12.40
N LYS A 686 -35.09 6.80 -11.87
CA LYS A 686 -34.41 8.10 -12.08
C LYS A 686 -33.71 8.19 -13.43
N ASP A 687 -33.31 7.04 -13.98
CA ASP A 687 -32.56 6.98 -15.23
C ASP A 687 -33.51 7.14 -16.42
N LYS A 688 -33.10 7.96 -17.39
CA LYS A 688 -33.79 8.12 -18.67
C LYS A 688 -33.43 6.95 -19.59
N ILE A 689 -34.40 6.43 -20.34
CA ILE A 689 -34.20 5.30 -21.25
C ILE A 689 -34.30 5.76 -22.70
N THR A 690 -33.29 5.52 -23.51
CA THR A 690 -33.30 5.87 -24.94
C THR A 690 -33.83 4.72 -25.79
N VAL A 691 -34.72 5.03 -26.73
CA VAL A 691 -35.29 4.09 -27.72
C VAL A 691 -35.11 4.64 -29.13
N LYS A 692 -34.80 3.77 -30.09
CA LYS A 692 -34.83 4.10 -31.52
C LYS A 692 -36.08 3.52 -32.16
N ILE A 693 -36.95 4.37 -32.71
CA ILE A 693 -38.12 3.99 -33.51
C ILE A 693 -37.68 3.78 -34.96
N GLU A 694 -37.99 2.61 -35.50
CA GLU A 694 -37.66 2.21 -36.86
C GLU A 694 -38.92 2.10 -37.73
N LYS A 695 -38.75 2.21 -39.05
CA LYS A 695 -39.86 2.25 -40.00
C LYS A 695 -40.62 0.93 -40.00
N ASP A 696 -41.95 0.99 -39.93
CA ASP A 696 -42.86 -0.17 -39.99
C ASP A 696 -42.55 -1.27 -38.95
N ALA A 697 -41.83 -0.94 -37.88
CA ALA A 697 -41.42 -1.86 -36.82
C ALA A 697 -42.08 -1.50 -35.49
N GLU A 698 -42.42 -2.53 -34.70
CA GLU A 698 -42.80 -2.42 -33.30
C GLU A 698 -41.60 -2.81 -32.43
N VAL A 699 -40.98 -1.82 -31.78
CA VAL A 699 -39.80 -2.05 -30.92
C VAL A 699 -40.26 -2.37 -29.49
N GLU A 700 -40.01 -3.60 -29.02
CA GLU A 700 -40.33 -4.00 -27.63
C GLU A 700 -39.22 -3.60 -26.64
N ILE A 701 -39.59 -2.97 -25.52
CA ILE A 701 -38.66 -2.53 -24.46
C ILE A 701 -39.17 -3.01 -23.11
N LYS A 702 -38.28 -3.61 -22.32
CA LYS A 702 -38.58 -4.04 -20.94
C LYS A 702 -37.91 -3.12 -19.93
N ILE A 703 -38.71 -2.48 -19.06
CA ILE A 703 -38.22 -1.57 -18.02
C ILE A 703 -38.59 -2.12 -16.64
N GLY A 704 -37.59 -2.35 -15.79
CA GLY A 704 -37.74 -2.88 -14.43
C GLY A 704 -37.82 -1.77 -13.37
N ASN A 705 -38.74 -1.87 -12.40
CA ASN A 705 -38.69 -1.04 -11.19
C ASN A 705 -38.40 -1.92 -9.98
N LYS A 706 -37.68 -1.34 -9.02
CA LYS A 706 -37.42 -1.95 -7.74
C LYS A 706 -38.64 -1.78 -6.84
N LYS A 707 -39.12 -2.87 -6.23
CA LYS A 707 -40.22 -2.82 -5.27
C LYS A 707 -39.78 -1.99 -4.06
N LEU A 708 -40.60 -1.05 -3.60
CA LEU A 708 -40.37 -0.36 -2.34
C LEU A 708 -40.42 -1.39 -1.19
N PRO A 709 -39.60 -1.21 -0.14
CA PRO A 709 -39.78 -1.97 1.10
C PRO A 709 -41.21 -1.81 1.61
N ASP A 710 -41.84 -2.90 2.06
CA ASP A 710 -43.16 -2.81 2.67
C ASP A 710 -43.04 -1.92 3.94
N PRO A 711 -43.96 -0.96 4.14
CA PRO A 711 -43.90 -0.07 5.30
C PRO A 711 -43.98 -0.86 6.60
N MET A 712 -43.08 -0.56 7.54
CA MET A 712 -42.94 -1.26 8.82
C MET A 712 -43.34 -0.35 10.00
N GLY A 713 -43.67 -0.97 11.12
CA GLY A 713 -43.87 -0.31 12.42
C GLY A 713 -43.51 -1.27 13.57
N LYS A 714 -43.67 -0.82 14.81
CA LYS A 714 -43.40 -1.63 16.02
C LYS A 714 -44.54 -1.50 17.02
N MET A 715 -44.59 -2.42 17.97
CA MET A 715 -45.40 -2.27 19.18
C MET A 715 -44.54 -2.31 20.43
N LYS A 716 -45.00 -1.63 21.48
CA LYS A 716 -44.43 -1.72 22.83
C LYS A 716 -45.48 -2.31 23.76
N LEU A 717 -45.19 -3.48 24.31
CA LEU A 717 -45.98 -4.12 25.35
C LEU A 717 -45.57 -3.60 26.72
N VAL A 718 -46.55 -3.28 27.56
CA VAL A 718 -46.38 -2.92 28.96
C VAL A 718 -47.32 -3.77 29.83
N LYS A 719 -46.76 -4.58 30.71
CA LYS A 719 -47.48 -5.53 31.54
C LYS A 719 -47.62 -5.04 32.98
N VAL A 720 -48.85 -5.04 33.49
CA VAL A 720 -49.14 -4.55 34.86
C VAL A 720 -50.09 -5.45 35.64
N ASP A 721 -50.13 -5.25 36.95
CA ASP A 721 -51.16 -5.81 37.85
C ASP A 721 -52.50 -5.10 37.60
N ILE A 722 -53.60 -5.87 37.55
CA ILE A 722 -54.96 -5.34 37.38
C ILE A 722 -55.41 -4.44 38.54
N SER A 723 -54.93 -4.71 39.76
CA SER A 723 -55.30 -3.98 40.98
C SER A 723 -54.37 -2.81 41.27
N ASP A 724 -53.14 -2.84 40.75
CA ASP A 724 -52.16 -1.75 40.84
C ASP A 724 -51.45 -1.55 39.49
N LYS A 725 -51.96 -0.60 38.70
CA LYS A 725 -51.46 -0.31 37.35
C LYS A 725 -50.05 0.30 37.32
N ASN A 726 -49.46 0.64 38.46
CA ASN A 726 -48.07 1.09 38.60
C ASN A 726 -47.11 -0.08 38.84
N LYS A 727 -47.64 -1.21 39.32
CA LYS A 727 -46.86 -2.44 39.51
C LYS A 727 -46.64 -3.13 38.18
N LYS A 728 -45.42 -3.02 37.67
CA LYS A 728 -44.97 -3.65 36.43
C LYS A 728 -44.67 -5.13 36.65
N LEU A 729 -44.98 -5.97 35.66
CA LEU A 729 -44.86 -7.42 35.76
C LEU A 729 -43.86 -7.96 34.73
N ALA A 730 -42.75 -8.53 35.22
CA ALA A 730 -41.75 -9.19 34.40
C ALA A 730 -42.13 -10.65 34.10
N GLY A 731 -41.63 -11.17 32.97
CA GLY A 731 -41.69 -12.59 32.63
C GLY A 731 -43.00 -13.06 31.97
N ALA A 732 -43.96 -12.17 31.68
CA ALA A 732 -45.08 -12.52 30.79
C ALA A 732 -44.57 -12.81 29.38
N LYS A 733 -44.99 -13.92 28.77
CA LYS A 733 -44.65 -14.30 27.40
C LYS A 733 -45.86 -14.22 26.48
N PHE A 734 -45.68 -13.59 25.32
CA PHE A 734 -46.71 -13.44 24.30
C PHE A 734 -46.23 -13.94 22.95
N HIS A 735 -47.13 -14.57 22.19
CA HIS A 735 -47.00 -14.71 20.75
C HIS A 735 -47.64 -13.52 20.03
N ILE A 736 -47.02 -13.07 18.95
CA ILE A 736 -47.58 -12.15 17.98
C ILE A 736 -48.10 -12.99 16.81
N GLU A 737 -49.42 -13.03 16.61
CA GLU A 737 -50.06 -13.71 15.48
C GLU A 737 -50.44 -12.68 14.40
N ASP A 738 -50.19 -12.98 13.13
CA ASP A 738 -50.67 -12.18 12.00
C ASP A 738 -52.18 -12.35 11.77
N ALA A 739 -52.75 -11.61 10.82
CA ALA A 739 -54.19 -11.68 10.50
C ALA A 739 -54.68 -13.08 10.06
N LYS A 740 -53.79 -14.01 9.74
CA LYS A 740 -54.10 -15.41 9.37
C LYS A 740 -53.90 -16.38 10.54
N GLY A 741 -53.55 -15.89 11.72
CA GLY A 741 -53.30 -16.69 12.93
C GLY A 741 -51.91 -17.33 12.96
N LYS A 742 -50.98 -16.94 12.08
CA LYS A 742 -49.61 -17.45 12.10
C LYS A 742 -48.76 -16.68 13.10
N VAL A 743 -47.99 -17.38 13.93
CA VAL A 743 -47.02 -16.76 14.84
C VAL A 743 -45.87 -16.13 14.02
N VAL A 744 -45.68 -14.83 14.19
CA VAL A 744 -44.67 -14.01 13.51
C VAL A 744 -43.64 -13.40 14.46
N GLY A 745 -43.82 -13.55 15.77
CA GLY A 745 -42.87 -13.09 16.77
C GLY A 745 -43.28 -13.47 18.18
N GLU A 746 -42.36 -13.25 19.12
CA GLU A 746 -42.57 -13.48 20.55
C GLU A 746 -42.12 -12.25 21.33
N LEU A 747 -42.79 -11.97 22.44
CA LEU A 747 -42.45 -10.90 23.39
C LEU A 747 -42.35 -11.48 24.79
N ILE A 748 -41.25 -11.19 25.48
CA ILE A 748 -41.07 -11.51 26.89
C ILE A 748 -40.83 -10.20 27.62
N THR A 749 -41.67 -9.90 28.60
CA THR A 749 -41.56 -8.66 29.38
C THR A 749 -40.34 -8.69 30.29
N ASP A 750 -39.56 -7.62 30.27
CA ASP A 750 -38.34 -7.46 31.06
C ASP A 750 -38.64 -7.13 32.54
N GLU A 751 -37.60 -6.88 33.34
CA GLU A 751 -37.74 -6.51 34.77
C GLU A 751 -38.59 -5.25 35.00
N LYS A 752 -38.73 -4.38 34.00
CA LYS A 752 -39.58 -3.18 34.02
C LYS A 752 -41.00 -3.47 33.53
N GLY A 753 -41.30 -4.73 33.22
CA GLY A 753 -42.57 -5.19 32.67
C GLY A 753 -42.83 -4.68 31.26
N GLU A 754 -41.79 -4.35 30.49
CA GLU A 754 -41.93 -3.80 29.13
C GLU A 754 -41.23 -4.69 28.09
N MET A 755 -41.66 -4.60 26.83
CA MET A 755 -40.95 -5.18 25.69
C MET A 755 -41.33 -4.47 24.40
N ILE A 756 -40.39 -4.29 23.48
CA ILE A 756 -40.66 -3.73 22.14
C ILE A 756 -40.49 -4.83 21.08
N SER A 757 -41.41 -4.94 20.14
CA SER A 757 -41.32 -5.90 19.05
C SER A 757 -40.19 -5.58 18.06
N LYS A 758 -39.80 -6.57 17.27
CA LYS A 758 -39.08 -6.32 16.01
C LYS A 758 -39.98 -5.53 15.04
N ASP A 759 -39.37 -5.02 13.97
CA ASP A 759 -40.11 -4.39 12.87
C ASP A 759 -41.12 -5.37 12.28
N LEU A 760 -42.39 -4.95 12.26
CA LEU A 760 -43.51 -5.72 11.72
C LEU A 760 -44.14 -4.93 10.56
N PRO A 761 -44.59 -5.59 9.48
CA PRO A 761 -45.39 -4.94 8.45
C PRO A 761 -46.61 -4.21 9.03
N ILE A 762 -47.06 -3.14 8.38
CA ILE A 762 -48.33 -2.52 8.76
C ILE A 762 -49.48 -3.53 8.63
N GLY A 763 -50.38 -3.54 9.60
CA GLY A 763 -51.49 -4.50 9.59
C GLY A 763 -52.04 -4.80 10.97
N ASN A 764 -53.04 -5.68 10.99
CA ASN A 764 -53.65 -6.15 12.22
C ASN A 764 -52.94 -7.42 12.70
N TYR A 765 -52.59 -7.42 13.97
CA TYR A 765 -51.96 -8.53 14.68
C TYR A 765 -52.75 -8.83 15.95
N THR A 766 -52.49 -10.01 16.51
CA THR A 766 -53.10 -10.47 17.75
C THR A 766 -52.01 -10.92 18.72
N LEU A 767 -52.03 -10.38 19.93
CA LEU A 767 -51.18 -10.81 21.04
C LEU A 767 -51.90 -11.89 21.85
N VAL A 768 -51.24 -13.01 22.06
CA VAL A 768 -51.74 -14.14 22.85
C VAL A 768 -50.78 -14.39 24.00
N GLU A 769 -51.22 -14.22 25.25
CA GLU A 769 -50.40 -14.55 26.42
C GLU A 769 -50.31 -16.08 26.52
N ILE A 770 -49.08 -16.59 26.47
CA ILE A 770 -48.80 -18.03 26.54
C ILE A 770 -48.23 -18.43 27.90
N GLU A 771 -47.68 -17.48 28.66
CA GLU A 771 -47.18 -17.69 30.01
C GLU A 771 -47.40 -16.43 30.84
N ALA A 772 -48.13 -16.57 31.95
CA ALA A 772 -48.40 -15.47 32.87
C ALA A 772 -47.15 -15.16 33.72
N PRO A 773 -46.98 -13.91 34.20
CA PRO A 773 -46.03 -13.62 35.26
C PRO A 773 -46.24 -14.52 36.48
N LYS A 774 -45.14 -14.90 37.16
CA LYS A 774 -45.20 -15.77 38.34
C LYS A 774 -46.16 -15.20 39.40
N GLY A 775 -47.12 -16.01 39.85
CA GLY A 775 -48.12 -15.62 40.85
C GLY A 775 -49.35 -14.88 40.29
N TYR A 776 -49.50 -14.83 38.97
CA TYR A 776 -50.64 -14.23 38.28
C TYR A 776 -51.40 -15.26 37.45
N GLU A 777 -52.69 -15.02 37.25
CA GLU A 777 -53.54 -15.80 36.38
C GLU A 777 -53.19 -15.50 34.91
N LEU A 778 -53.17 -16.54 34.06
CA LEU A 778 -52.94 -16.42 32.62
C LEU A 778 -54.12 -15.72 31.95
N LEU A 779 -53.82 -14.70 31.14
CA LEU A 779 -54.83 -14.01 30.34
C LEU A 779 -55.30 -14.92 29.21
N LYS A 780 -56.59 -15.28 29.23
CA LYS A 780 -57.20 -16.15 28.21
C LYS A 780 -57.63 -15.38 26.96
N ASP A 781 -57.90 -14.09 27.11
CA ASP A 781 -58.37 -13.25 26.02
C ASP A 781 -57.20 -12.84 25.11
N LYS A 782 -57.45 -12.89 23.81
CA LYS A 782 -56.51 -12.41 22.79
C LYS A 782 -56.64 -10.90 22.62
N ILE A 783 -55.52 -10.19 22.44
CA ILE A 783 -55.50 -8.72 22.32
C ILE A 783 -55.18 -8.32 20.88
N ALA A 784 -56.09 -7.63 20.21
CA ALA A 784 -55.85 -7.11 18.86
C ALA A 784 -55.02 -5.82 18.89
N VAL A 785 -54.07 -5.69 17.97
CA VAL A 785 -53.26 -4.50 17.76
C VAL A 785 -53.12 -4.21 16.27
N LYS A 786 -53.24 -2.95 15.88
CA LYS A 786 -52.95 -2.48 14.54
C LYS A 786 -51.59 -1.79 14.53
N ILE A 787 -50.65 -2.32 13.75
CA ILE A 787 -49.35 -1.71 13.51
C ILE A 787 -49.49 -0.65 12.42
N GLU A 788 -49.05 0.57 12.74
CA GLU A 788 -49.08 1.73 11.84
C GLU A 788 -47.66 2.13 11.43
N LYS A 789 -47.54 2.68 10.22
CA LYS A 789 -46.26 2.98 9.59
C LYS A 789 -45.41 3.93 10.45
N ASP A 790 -44.13 3.61 10.64
CA ASP A 790 -43.13 4.43 11.32
C ASP A 790 -43.50 4.85 12.76
N THR A 791 -44.42 4.11 13.41
CA THR A 791 -44.84 4.35 14.79
C THR A 791 -44.49 3.18 15.69
N VAL A 792 -44.37 3.47 17.00
CA VAL A 792 -44.33 2.46 18.06
C VAL A 792 -45.67 2.51 18.78
N VAL A 793 -46.52 1.51 18.55
CA VAL A 793 -47.86 1.42 19.18
C VAL A 793 -47.72 0.83 20.57
N GLU A 794 -47.97 1.62 21.61
CA GLU A 794 -47.93 1.15 23.00
C GLU A 794 -49.23 0.45 23.42
N ILE A 795 -49.11 -0.73 24.04
CA ILE A 795 -50.23 -1.57 24.47
C ILE A 795 -49.99 -1.95 25.93
N LYS A 796 -50.97 -1.68 26.78
CA LYS A 796 -50.94 -2.03 28.19
C LYS A 796 -51.83 -3.24 28.46
N ILE A 797 -51.28 -4.33 29.01
CA ILE A 797 -52.00 -5.58 29.29
C ILE A 797 -51.93 -5.91 30.78
N GLU A 798 -53.06 -6.22 31.38
CA GLU A 798 -53.23 -6.39 32.84
C GLU A 798 -53.41 -7.87 33.20
N ASN A 799 -52.79 -8.35 34.29
CA ASN A 799 -53.05 -9.70 34.83
C ASN A 799 -53.54 -9.60 36.27
N LYS A 800 -54.41 -10.55 36.64
CA LYS A 800 -54.94 -10.67 37.99
C LYS A 800 -53.99 -11.50 38.86
N LYS A 801 -53.61 -10.97 40.02
CA LYS A 801 -52.80 -11.70 41.00
C LYS A 801 -53.61 -12.90 41.54
N LEU A 802 -52.98 -14.06 41.66
CA LEU A 802 -53.58 -15.22 42.31
C LEU A 802 -53.74 -14.96 43.82
N PRO A 803 -54.80 -15.48 44.49
CA PRO A 803 -54.93 -15.40 45.94
C PRO A 803 -53.76 -16.08 46.65
N ASP A 804 -53.31 -15.51 47.77
CA ASP A 804 -52.26 -16.14 48.58
C ASP A 804 -52.84 -17.39 49.29
N PRO A 805 -52.09 -18.51 49.38
CA PRO A 805 -52.61 -19.76 49.96
C PRO A 805 -52.84 -19.69 51.48
N THR A 806 -53.96 -20.24 51.98
CA THR A 806 -54.37 -20.26 53.41
C THR A 806 -54.71 -21.68 53.94
N GLY A 807 -54.61 -21.91 55.26
CA GLY A 807 -55.02 -23.14 55.96
C GLY A 807 -55.60 -22.85 57.37
N GLN A 808 -56.00 -23.86 58.16
CA GLN A 808 -56.61 -23.66 59.49
C GLN A 808 -56.24 -24.78 60.48
N PHE A 809 -56.55 -24.62 61.78
CA PHE A 809 -56.34 -25.65 62.80
C PHE A 809 -57.58 -25.90 63.68
N GLU A 810 -57.69 -27.11 64.24
CA GLU A 810 -58.73 -27.53 65.19
C GLU A 810 -58.07 -27.88 66.54
N ILE A 811 -58.60 -27.32 67.64
CA ILE A 811 -58.23 -27.67 69.01
C ILE A 811 -59.28 -28.62 69.57
N GLU A 812 -58.83 -29.72 70.18
CA GLU A 812 -59.64 -30.58 71.04
C GLU A 812 -59.14 -30.49 72.50
N LYS A 813 -60.00 -30.02 73.40
CA LYS A 813 -59.70 -29.74 74.79
C LYS A 813 -60.21 -30.86 75.69
N VAL A 814 -59.30 -31.46 76.45
CA VAL A 814 -59.59 -32.62 77.30
C VAL A 814 -58.97 -32.47 78.70
N ASP A 815 -59.39 -33.32 79.63
CA ASP A 815 -58.77 -33.48 80.96
C ASP A 815 -57.38 -34.14 80.83
N ASP A 816 -56.47 -33.79 81.73
CA ASP A 816 -55.08 -34.27 81.68
C ASP A 816 -54.92 -35.74 82.05
N LYS A 817 -55.79 -36.27 82.92
CA LYS A 817 -55.80 -37.66 83.40
C LYS A 817 -56.83 -38.52 82.66
N ASP A 818 -57.91 -37.93 82.17
CA ASP A 818 -58.94 -38.62 81.37
C ASP A 818 -59.19 -37.91 80.03
N SER A 819 -58.57 -38.40 78.95
CA SER A 819 -58.70 -37.81 77.61
C SER A 819 -60.08 -37.99 76.97
N GLU A 820 -60.94 -38.87 77.51
CA GLU A 820 -62.34 -39.00 77.07
C GLU A 820 -63.22 -37.89 77.63
N LEU A 821 -62.81 -37.29 78.77
CA LEU A 821 -63.51 -36.15 79.36
C LEU A 821 -63.21 -34.86 78.58
N LYS A 822 -64.16 -34.43 77.76
CA LYS A 822 -64.05 -33.23 76.91
C LYS A 822 -64.44 -31.97 77.68
N LEU A 823 -63.68 -30.89 77.49
CA LEU A 823 -63.80 -29.69 78.31
C LEU A 823 -64.33 -28.48 77.52
N LYS A 824 -65.57 -28.11 77.83
CA LYS A 824 -66.23 -26.91 77.31
C LYS A 824 -65.72 -25.63 77.99
N GLY A 825 -65.64 -24.55 77.21
CA GLY A 825 -65.48 -23.20 77.73
C GLY A 825 -64.04 -22.77 77.99
N ALA A 826 -63.04 -23.52 77.51
CA ALA A 826 -61.68 -23.01 77.39
C ALA A 826 -61.67 -21.88 76.36
N VAL A 827 -61.00 -20.76 76.67
CA VAL A 827 -60.84 -19.65 75.74
C VAL A 827 -59.37 -19.55 75.34
N PHE A 828 -59.11 -19.66 74.05
CA PHE A 828 -57.80 -19.52 73.43
C PHE A 828 -57.69 -18.20 72.68
N GLN A 829 -56.53 -17.57 72.77
CA GLN A 829 -56.13 -16.39 72.01
C GLN A 829 -55.13 -16.84 70.94
N VAL A 830 -55.37 -16.50 69.67
CA VAL A 830 -54.49 -16.83 68.54
C VAL A 830 -53.73 -15.58 68.11
N LEU A 831 -52.41 -15.68 68.03
CA LEU A 831 -51.49 -14.59 67.71
C LEU A 831 -50.70 -14.94 66.43
N ASP A 832 -50.41 -13.94 65.58
CA ASP A 832 -49.43 -14.08 64.50
C ASP A 832 -47.99 -14.10 65.03
N LYS A 833 -47.01 -14.31 64.14
CA LYS A 833 -45.58 -14.34 64.48
C LYS A 833 -45.07 -13.00 65.05
N GLU A 834 -45.76 -11.89 64.81
CA GLU A 834 -45.48 -10.57 65.37
C GLU A 834 -46.15 -10.34 66.74
N GLY A 835 -46.92 -11.31 67.24
CA GLY A 835 -47.61 -11.24 68.53
C GLY A 835 -48.93 -10.45 68.50
N LYS A 836 -49.47 -10.12 67.32
CA LYS A 836 -50.76 -9.45 67.17
C LYS A 836 -51.89 -10.47 67.26
N GLU A 837 -52.92 -10.12 68.02
CA GLU A 837 -54.11 -10.95 68.18
C GLU A 837 -54.93 -11.01 66.88
N LEU A 838 -55.13 -12.23 66.39
CA LEU A 838 -55.91 -12.53 65.19
C LEU A 838 -57.35 -12.93 65.52
N SER A 839 -57.54 -13.73 66.58
CA SER A 839 -58.87 -14.20 67.01
C SER A 839 -58.86 -14.80 68.42
N ARG A 840 -60.06 -14.95 69.00
CA ARG A 840 -60.29 -15.75 70.21
C ARG A 840 -61.24 -16.90 69.91
N LEU A 841 -60.91 -18.08 70.40
CA LEU A 841 -61.58 -19.33 70.12
C LEU A 841 -62.09 -19.93 71.43
N ILE A 842 -63.35 -20.36 71.50
CA ILE A 842 -63.96 -20.94 72.69
C ILE A 842 -64.36 -22.38 72.42
N THR A 843 -63.97 -23.32 73.28
CA THR A 843 -64.31 -24.73 73.09
C THR A 843 -65.79 -25.01 73.37
N ASP A 844 -66.40 -25.79 72.48
CA ASP A 844 -67.81 -26.19 72.55
C ASP A 844 -68.06 -27.34 73.56
N GLU A 845 -69.29 -27.85 73.61
CA GLU A 845 -69.69 -28.97 74.50
C GLU A 845 -68.89 -30.26 74.29
N LYS A 846 -68.32 -30.44 73.10
CA LYS A 846 -67.45 -31.58 72.76
C LYS A 846 -65.98 -31.27 72.99
N GLY A 847 -65.67 -30.13 73.61
CA GLY A 847 -64.33 -29.65 73.86
C GLY A 847 -63.62 -29.14 72.61
N LYS A 848 -64.30 -28.85 71.50
CA LYS A 848 -63.66 -28.53 70.22
C LYS A 848 -63.80 -27.07 69.81
N VAL A 849 -62.83 -26.56 69.05
CA VAL A 849 -62.93 -25.28 68.33
C VAL A 849 -62.01 -25.26 67.11
N ILE A 850 -62.42 -24.59 66.03
CA ILE A 850 -61.66 -24.45 64.77
C ILE A 850 -61.30 -22.98 64.55
N SER A 851 -60.08 -22.72 64.05
CA SER A 851 -59.62 -21.37 63.69
C SER A 851 -60.25 -20.84 62.40
N ASN A 852 -60.14 -19.53 62.17
CA ASN A 852 -60.34 -18.98 60.82
C ASN A 852 -59.26 -19.52 59.85
N GLN A 853 -59.47 -19.29 58.55
CA GLN A 853 -58.42 -19.49 57.55
C GLN A 853 -57.29 -18.47 57.78
N LEU A 854 -56.07 -18.98 57.92
CA LEU A 854 -54.85 -18.25 58.22
C LEU A 854 -53.86 -18.46 57.07
N ALA A 855 -53.06 -17.44 56.75
CA ALA A 855 -51.99 -17.58 55.76
C ALA A 855 -50.99 -18.66 56.20
N ILE A 856 -50.29 -19.28 55.25
CA ILE A 856 -49.19 -20.21 55.57
C ILE A 856 -48.15 -19.47 56.43
N GLY A 857 -47.79 -20.05 57.58
CA GLY A 857 -46.90 -19.42 58.55
C GLY A 857 -47.05 -19.93 59.99
N LYS A 858 -46.25 -19.36 60.89
CA LYS A 858 -46.20 -19.71 62.32
C LYS A 858 -47.16 -18.85 63.15
N TYR A 859 -47.82 -19.47 64.12
CA TYR A 859 -48.80 -18.86 65.01
C TYR A 859 -48.62 -19.34 66.45
N THR A 860 -49.05 -18.52 67.40
CA THR A 860 -49.02 -18.84 68.84
C THR A 860 -50.43 -18.85 69.41
N ILE A 861 -50.79 -19.92 70.12
CA ILE A 861 -52.11 -20.14 70.73
C ILE A 861 -51.95 -20.13 72.25
N LYS A 862 -52.57 -19.17 72.92
CA LYS A 862 -52.49 -19.02 74.38
C LYS A 862 -53.84 -19.30 75.03
N GLU A 863 -53.92 -20.21 76.00
CA GLU A 863 -55.12 -20.35 76.81
C GLU A 863 -55.21 -19.15 77.76
N ILE A 864 -56.29 -18.39 77.69
CA ILE A 864 -56.51 -17.19 78.50
C ILE A 864 -57.64 -17.37 79.52
N LYS A 865 -58.43 -18.44 79.39
CA LYS A 865 -59.40 -18.87 80.39
C LYS A 865 -59.52 -20.39 80.36
N ALA A 866 -59.29 -21.02 81.51
CA ALA A 866 -59.46 -22.45 81.67
C ALA A 866 -60.95 -22.83 81.69
N PRO A 867 -61.30 -24.07 81.30
CA PRO A 867 -62.61 -24.65 81.62
C PRO A 867 -62.93 -24.57 83.11
N ASN A 868 -64.22 -24.50 83.46
CA ASN A 868 -64.62 -24.36 84.86
C ASN A 868 -64.14 -25.54 85.71
N GLY A 869 -63.49 -25.27 86.85
CA GLY A 869 -62.90 -26.30 87.71
C GLY A 869 -61.52 -26.82 87.26
N TYR A 870 -60.91 -26.24 86.22
CA TYR A 870 -59.60 -26.61 85.70
C TYR A 870 -58.58 -25.48 85.87
N MET A 871 -57.30 -25.86 85.95
CA MET A 871 -56.17 -24.92 85.99
C MET A 871 -55.91 -24.37 84.58
N LEU A 872 -55.55 -23.09 84.49
CA LEU A 872 -55.16 -22.43 83.26
C LEU A 872 -53.80 -22.93 82.78
N LEU A 873 -53.70 -23.28 81.50
CA LEU A 873 -52.44 -23.64 80.86
C LEU A 873 -51.52 -22.41 80.83
N ARG A 874 -50.32 -22.54 81.42
CA ARG A 874 -49.36 -21.42 81.52
C ARG A 874 -48.59 -21.19 80.23
N ASP A 875 -48.16 -22.27 79.60
CA ASP A 875 -47.32 -22.21 78.41
C ASP A 875 -48.19 -22.09 77.15
N PRO A 876 -47.88 -21.14 76.26
CA PRO A 876 -48.55 -21.06 74.96
C PRO A 876 -48.13 -22.22 74.06
N ILE A 877 -48.98 -22.52 73.08
CA ILE A 877 -48.78 -23.59 72.09
C ILE A 877 -48.38 -22.95 70.76
N GLU A 878 -47.29 -23.40 70.15
CA GLU A 878 -46.90 -22.97 68.81
C GLU A 878 -47.43 -23.92 67.73
N ILE A 879 -47.88 -23.36 66.61
CA ILE A 879 -48.35 -24.11 65.44
C ILE A 879 -47.85 -23.47 64.14
N GLU A 880 -47.53 -24.27 63.14
CA GLU A 880 -47.15 -23.80 61.80
C GLU A 880 -48.08 -24.38 60.75
N ILE A 881 -48.82 -23.50 60.06
CA ILE A 881 -49.63 -23.86 58.90
C ILE A 881 -48.70 -23.93 57.69
N THR A 882 -48.34 -25.15 57.26
CA THR A 882 -47.37 -25.38 56.17
C THR A 882 -48.02 -25.69 54.82
N GLU A 883 -49.28 -26.11 54.81
CA GLU A 883 -50.00 -26.55 53.60
C GLU A 883 -51.36 -25.84 53.48
N ALA A 884 -51.69 -25.39 52.26
CA ALA A 884 -52.97 -24.76 51.97
C ALA A 884 -54.14 -25.77 52.08
N VAL A 885 -55.30 -25.32 52.56
CA VAL A 885 -56.58 -26.06 52.60
C VAL A 885 -56.63 -27.27 53.56
N LYS A 886 -55.56 -27.53 54.33
CA LYS A 886 -55.53 -28.60 55.34
C LYS A 886 -55.94 -28.08 56.72
N THR A 887 -56.73 -28.88 57.46
CA THR A 887 -57.03 -28.61 58.88
C THR A 887 -56.06 -29.40 59.76
N GLN A 888 -55.19 -28.71 60.48
CA GLN A 888 -54.26 -29.34 61.43
C GLN A 888 -54.95 -29.54 62.79
N LYS A 889 -54.96 -30.76 63.33
CA LYS A 889 -55.62 -31.07 64.62
C LYS A 889 -54.62 -31.10 65.77
N ILE A 890 -54.96 -30.46 66.88
CA ILE A 890 -54.15 -30.46 68.11
C ILE A 890 -55.02 -30.76 69.34
N THR A 891 -54.50 -31.57 70.26
CA THR A 891 -55.17 -31.89 71.53
C THR A 891 -54.51 -31.12 72.68
N VAL A 892 -55.31 -30.42 73.49
CA VAL A 892 -54.83 -29.57 74.59
C VAL A 892 -55.43 -30.01 75.92
N LYS A 893 -54.58 -30.33 76.90
CA LYS A 893 -54.97 -30.92 78.19
C LYS A 893 -54.92 -29.91 79.33
N ASN A 894 -55.90 -29.94 80.25
CA ASN A 894 -55.84 -29.15 81.51
C ASN A 894 -55.99 -30.07 82.72
N ALA A 895 -55.26 -29.74 83.78
CA ALA A 895 -55.38 -30.39 85.08
C ALA A 895 -56.54 -29.82 85.91
N LYS A 896 -57.27 -30.66 86.64
CA LYS A 896 -58.36 -30.25 87.53
C LYS A 896 -57.83 -29.45 88.73
N ASN A 897 -58.51 -28.36 89.09
CA ASN A 897 -58.08 -27.46 90.16
C ASN A 897 -58.49 -27.98 91.55
N ASN A 898 -57.56 -28.58 92.29
CA ASN A 898 -57.80 -29.12 93.65
C ASN A 898 -57.26 -28.22 94.78
N TRP A 899 -57.16 -26.90 94.57
CA TRP A 899 -56.61 -25.98 95.58
C TRP A 899 -57.68 -25.50 96.59
N VAL A 900 -57.45 -25.78 97.89
CA VAL A 900 -58.09 -25.10 99.03
C VAL A 900 -57.10 -24.06 99.55
N ILE A 901 -57.48 -22.79 99.57
CA ILE A 901 -56.55 -21.67 99.86
C ILE A 901 -56.57 -21.32 101.36
N PRO A 902 -55.46 -21.44 102.12
CA PRO A 902 -55.28 -20.71 103.37
C PRO A 902 -54.80 -19.28 103.10
N ASN A 903 -55.28 -18.33 103.91
CA ASN A 903 -54.93 -16.91 103.86
C ASN A 903 -53.47 -16.70 104.29
N THR A 904 -52.65 -15.92 103.56
CA THR A 904 -51.58 -15.03 104.10
C THR A 904 -50.76 -14.31 103.01
N GLY A 905 -50.54 -13.01 103.23
CA GLY A 905 -49.35 -12.27 102.78
C GLY A 905 -48.49 -11.94 104.01
N GLY A 906 -47.18 -12.18 103.93
CA GLY A 906 -46.24 -11.98 105.03
C GLY A 906 -44.85 -11.50 104.58
N SER A 907 -44.41 -10.41 105.22
CA SER A 907 -43.05 -9.96 105.64
C SER A 907 -41.74 -10.28 104.87
N GLY A 908 -41.75 -10.81 103.64
CA GLY A 908 -40.52 -11.13 102.89
C GLY A 908 -40.01 -10.04 101.92
N THR A 909 -40.90 -9.18 101.41
CA THR A 909 -40.59 -8.30 100.26
C THR A 909 -40.02 -6.94 100.65
N THR A 910 -40.29 -6.45 101.87
CA THR A 910 -39.85 -5.13 102.34
C THR A 910 -38.33 -5.00 102.49
N ILE A 911 -37.63 -6.11 102.77
CA ILE A 911 -36.17 -6.12 102.98
C ILE A 911 -35.40 -5.88 101.67
N PHE A 912 -35.90 -6.39 100.54
CA PHE A 912 -35.22 -6.27 99.25
C PHE A 912 -35.24 -4.83 98.69
N TYR A 913 -36.31 -4.07 98.97
CA TYR A 913 -36.39 -2.65 98.57
C TYR A 913 -35.38 -1.77 99.30
N VAL A 914 -35.10 -2.04 100.57
CA VAL A 914 -34.17 -1.24 101.39
C VAL A 914 -32.72 -1.42 100.94
N ILE A 915 -32.31 -2.65 100.62
CA ILE A 915 -30.94 -2.95 100.18
C ILE A 915 -30.65 -2.30 98.82
N GLY A 916 -31.62 -2.32 97.90
CA GLY A 916 -31.46 -1.72 96.57
C GLY A 916 -31.24 -0.20 96.63
N ILE A 917 -31.97 0.50 97.50
CA ILE A 917 -31.84 1.95 97.67
C ILE A 917 -30.48 2.33 98.25
N MET A 918 -29.95 1.57 99.23
CA MET A 918 -28.63 1.86 99.82
C MET A 918 -27.48 1.74 98.81
N LEU A 919 -27.50 0.74 97.93
CA LEU A 919 -26.48 0.55 96.90
C LEU A 919 -26.45 1.72 95.90
N MET A 920 -27.63 2.22 95.49
CA MET A 920 -27.72 3.37 94.58
C MET A 920 -27.17 4.67 95.20
N PHE A 921 -27.43 4.91 96.49
CA PHE A 921 -26.86 6.06 97.20
C PHE A 921 -25.33 5.94 97.38
N GLY A 922 -24.80 4.74 97.60
CA GLY A 922 -23.35 4.50 97.69
C GLY A 922 -22.60 4.87 96.41
N VAL A 923 -23.15 4.52 95.25
CA VAL A 923 -22.58 4.85 93.93
C VAL A 923 -22.63 6.36 93.67
N LEU A 924 -23.77 7.01 93.95
CA LEU A 924 -23.92 8.46 93.78
C LEU A 924 -22.96 9.26 94.69
N TYR A 925 -22.74 8.81 95.92
CA TYR A 925 -21.80 9.43 96.85
C TYR A 925 -20.33 9.28 96.40
N PHE A 926 -19.94 8.10 95.89
CA PHE A 926 -18.58 7.84 95.42
C PHE A 926 -18.23 8.68 94.18
N CYS A 927 -19.16 8.83 93.24
CA CYS A 927 -18.96 9.68 92.06
C CYS A 927 -18.88 11.17 92.42
N LYS A 928 -19.69 11.67 93.37
CA LYS A 928 -19.63 13.08 93.81
C LYS A 928 -18.32 13.42 94.54
N LYS A 929 -17.71 12.48 95.27
CA LYS A 929 -16.50 12.69 96.08
C LYS A 929 -15.21 12.85 95.24
N ASN A 930 -15.12 12.19 94.09
CA ASN A 930 -13.86 12.13 93.32
C ASN A 930 -13.82 13.04 92.08
N ARG A 931 -14.84 13.90 91.85
CA ARG A 931 -14.92 14.81 90.69
C ARG A 931 -14.51 14.15 89.36
N ILE A 932 -14.97 12.92 89.14
CA ILE A 932 -14.94 12.28 87.83
C ILE A 932 -16.31 12.53 87.20
N LEU A 933 -16.52 13.80 86.83
CA LEU A 933 -17.45 14.36 85.83
C LEU A 933 -17.51 15.87 86.01
#